data_AF-A0A1Y6BXU0-F1
#
_entry.id   AF-A0A1Y6BXU0-F1
#
_cell.length_a   1.000
_cell.length_b   1.000
_cell.length_c   1.000
_cell.angle_alpha   90.00
_cell.angle_beta   90.00
_cell.angle_gamma   90.00
#
_symmetry.space_group_name_H-M   'P 1'
#
loop_
_entity.id
_entity.type
_entity.pdbx_description
1 polymer ?
#
loop_
_entity_poly.entity_id
_entity_poly.type
_entity_poly.pdbx_seq_one_letter_code
_entity_poly.pdbx_strand_id
1 'polypeptide(L)'
;MSYKLFVTGTDTDVGKTFVSQSLLIGALRQEFDLSYWKPVQTGHPDSDLASIKKQIPDLKARPTSFVYKEPASPDQAASLELRPAPRLEQLLEELQQIQENTLIEGAGGLLVPLNEDNETWLSFLKKAGIPCIVVARTGLGTLNHTALTLRTLDLHNVPVAAVILSGKKHEANERSLSRMFPEHRFLHLDSIEDTHSSSYTEACQRLWCDLTASAVSSPSSLLALDQKHCWHPYTQHKGAATPLEIKRAEGPWLHVSTGEKLIDGTSSWWSNTIGHGRPEIAEAIFKQQQTIDHIIFAGATHEGAVKLSQRLSQLTEHQFPRVFFTDNGSCAVEVGLKIAAQMAFNRGDKGRTKFLSLEGAYHGDTFGAMSVGGTEGFHGPFSPFQFESLKIKPVTAHPSAICPEGAAARETEIQKLKALFSSCGHELAAVVLEPMVQGASGMNMHDLTWLRSLVAIAKDHQVPVIFDEVFTGLGRCGAWFAYQKAGVEPDIICLAKGLTGGNLPLAVTMTTDRIFEQFYSDDKRKALYHGHTYTANAICCAAANATLDIYEREDLIKRSAEIESRFKSWIKQHEAELGLAQARAMGSILAWEIPGSGLGDYFNPIAARVPEEARKFGLFLRPLGNTMYFLPALTITDEELSFCLNALEKTVRAISSYNA
;
A
#
# COMPACT_ATOMS: atom_id res chain seq x y z
N MET A 1 24.03 13.98 4.35
CA MET A 1 24.15 12.50 4.42
C MET A 1 25.59 12.13 4.11
N SER A 2 26.19 11.24 4.89
CA SER A 2 27.52 10.71 4.59
C SER A 2 27.49 9.73 3.43
N TYR A 3 28.53 9.75 2.61
CA TYR A 3 28.67 8.88 1.46
C TYR A 3 29.12 7.49 1.92
N LYS A 4 28.24 6.49 1.78
CA LYS A 4 28.49 5.10 2.21
C LYS A 4 28.41 4.18 0.99
N LEU A 5 29.46 3.38 0.79
CA LEU A 5 29.54 2.38 -0.28
C LEU A 5 29.83 1.02 0.32
N PHE A 6 29.09 0.01 -0.09
CA PHE A 6 29.32 -1.37 0.31
C PHE A 6 30.08 -2.14 -0.77
N VAL A 7 31.13 -2.88 -0.44
CA VAL A 7 31.86 -3.74 -1.36
C VAL A 7 31.48 -5.18 -1.08
N THR A 8 30.89 -5.84 -2.09
CA THR A 8 30.57 -7.27 -2.07
C THR A 8 31.29 -8.01 -3.19
N GLY A 9 31.40 -9.32 -3.07
CA GLY A 9 32.02 -10.18 -4.06
C GLY A 9 30.98 -11.09 -4.71
N THR A 10 31.22 -11.45 -5.97
CA THR A 10 30.51 -12.56 -6.63
C THR A 10 30.89 -13.93 -6.05
N ASP A 11 32.02 -14.01 -5.34
CA ASP A 11 32.52 -15.19 -4.66
C ASP A 11 33.56 -14.80 -3.59
N THR A 12 34.14 -15.78 -2.90
CA THR A 12 35.37 -15.62 -2.11
C THR A 12 36.58 -15.46 -3.05
N ASP A 13 37.62 -14.76 -2.60
CA ASP A 13 38.88 -14.54 -3.36
C ASP A 13 38.76 -13.84 -4.72
N VAL A 14 37.66 -13.12 -4.97
CA VAL A 14 37.48 -12.30 -6.18
C VAL A 14 38.26 -10.98 -6.16
N GLY A 15 39.04 -10.72 -5.10
CA GLY A 15 39.83 -9.50 -4.93
C GLY A 15 39.07 -8.33 -4.29
N LYS A 16 38.10 -8.58 -3.40
CA LYS A 16 37.36 -7.53 -2.66
C LYS A 16 38.30 -6.55 -1.96
N THR A 17 39.21 -7.06 -1.14
CA THR A 17 40.15 -6.25 -0.36
C THR A 17 41.10 -5.45 -1.23
N PHE A 18 41.54 -6.02 -2.36
CA PHE A 18 42.35 -5.32 -3.36
C PHE A 18 41.58 -4.13 -3.96
N VAL A 19 40.33 -4.36 -4.38
CA VAL A 19 39.46 -3.29 -4.89
C VAL A 19 39.19 -2.23 -3.81
N SER A 20 38.88 -2.63 -2.58
CA SER A 20 38.67 -1.70 -1.46
C SER A 20 39.89 -0.81 -1.25
N GLN A 21 41.09 -1.40 -1.24
CA GLN A 21 42.35 -0.68 -1.15
C GLN A 21 42.52 0.32 -2.31
N SER A 22 42.28 -0.10 -3.55
CA SER A 22 42.42 0.76 -4.72
C SER A 22 41.45 1.95 -4.69
N LEU A 23 40.21 1.73 -4.22
CA LEU A 23 39.23 2.81 -4.06
C LEU A 23 39.65 3.81 -2.99
N LEU A 24 40.19 3.34 -1.86
CA LEU A 24 40.70 4.22 -0.80
C LEU A 24 41.90 5.06 -1.26
N ILE A 25 42.84 4.45 -2.01
CA ILE A 25 43.98 5.17 -2.61
C ILE A 25 43.48 6.21 -3.62
N GLY A 26 42.54 5.84 -4.48
CA GLY A 26 41.95 6.73 -5.48
C GLY A 26 41.22 7.92 -4.86
N ALA A 27 40.43 7.66 -3.81
CA ALA A 27 39.74 8.70 -3.03
C ALA A 27 40.74 9.67 -2.39
N LEU A 28 41.78 9.15 -1.72
CA LEU A 28 42.83 9.95 -1.10
C LEU A 28 43.56 10.84 -2.11
N ARG A 29 43.84 10.33 -3.31
CA ARG A 29 44.45 11.08 -4.43
C ARG A 29 43.53 12.17 -5.01
N GLN A 30 42.24 12.10 -4.74
CA GLN A 30 41.26 13.12 -5.09
C GLN A 30 40.84 13.95 -3.88
N GLU A 31 41.63 13.91 -2.80
CA GLU A 31 41.39 14.64 -1.54
C GLU A 31 40.00 14.35 -0.94
N PHE A 32 39.43 13.17 -1.24
CA PHE A 32 38.15 12.73 -0.71
C PHE A 32 38.37 11.90 0.55
N ASP A 33 37.96 12.44 1.71
CA ASP A 33 38.06 11.76 3.01
C ASP A 33 37.09 10.57 3.05
N LEU A 34 37.64 9.36 2.89
CA LEU A 34 36.91 8.10 2.91
C LEU A 34 37.52 7.16 3.95
N SER A 35 36.73 6.83 4.97
CA SER A 35 37.12 5.87 5.98
C SER A 35 36.81 4.43 5.55
N TYR A 36 37.37 3.45 6.25
CA TYR A 36 37.16 2.03 5.98
C TYR A 36 36.52 1.30 7.16
N TRP A 37 35.59 0.41 6.87
CA TRP A 37 35.01 -0.48 7.88
C TRP A 37 34.83 -1.89 7.32
N LYS A 38 35.40 -2.86 8.02
CA LYS A 38 35.12 -4.28 7.80
C LYS A 38 34.42 -4.85 9.02
N PRO A 39 33.09 -4.93 9.04
CA PRO A 39 32.33 -5.37 10.21
C PRO A 39 32.61 -6.81 10.63
N VAL A 40 32.84 -7.69 9.65
CA VAL A 40 33.02 -9.12 9.87
C VAL A 40 34.28 -9.61 9.15
N GLN A 41 35.13 -10.32 9.88
CA GLN A 41 36.33 -10.98 9.38
C GLN A 41 36.32 -12.44 9.82
N THR A 42 36.49 -13.34 8.86
CA THR A 42 36.81 -14.75 9.10
C THR A 42 38.17 -15.07 8.51
N GLY A 43 38.83 -16.11 9.01
CA GLY A 43 40.24 -16.36 8.70
C GLY A 43 41.18 -15.31 9.31
N HIS A 44 42.48 -15.49 9.06
CA HIS A 44 43.60 -14.78 9.69
C HIS A 44 43.26 -13.35 10.25
N PRO A 45 43.23 -13.15 11.58
CA PRO A 45 42.64 -11.98 12.27
C PRO A 45 43.12 -10.57 11.89
N ASP A 46 44.20 -10.47 11.10
CA ASP A 46 44.88 -9.22 10.77
C ASP A 46 45.03 -9.00 9.26
N SER A 47 44.47 -9.83 8.37
CA SER A 47 44.88 -9.78 6.95
C SER A 47 44.47 -8.48 6.25
N ASP A 48 43.20 -8.07 6.35
CA ASP A 48 42.65 -7.16 5.34
C ASP A 48 42.86 -5.69 5.72
N LEU A 49 42.45 -5.28 6.93
CA LEU A 49 42.74 -3.93 7.41
C LEU A 49 44.24 -3.67 7.55
N ALA A 50 45.02 -4.64 8.04
CA ALA A 50 46.47 -4.43 8.15
C ALA A 50 47.14 -4.38 6.76
N SER A 51 46.67 -5.18 5.78
CA SER A 51 47.14 -5.07 4.39
C SER A 51 46.87 -3.68 3.82
N ILE A 52 45.67 -3.14 4.03
CA ILE A 52 45.33 -1.79 3.55
C ILE A 52 46.18 -0.73 4.28
N LYS A 53 46.36 -0.83 5.60
CA LYS A 53 47.18 0.13 6.38
C LYS A 53 48.67 0.11 6.02
N LYS A 54 49.21 -1.00 5.50
CA LYS A 54 50.58 -1.02 4.95
C LYS A 54 50.73 -0.05 3.77
N GLN A 55 49.65 0.19 3.04
CA GLN A 55 49.61 1.03 1.85
C GLN A 55 49.10 2.44 2.15
N ILE A 56 48.24 2.57 3.17
CA ILE A 56 47.68 3.84 3.65
C ILE A 56 47.82 3.90 5.18
N PRO A 57 49.00 4.29 5.71
CA PRO A 57 49.26 4.26 7.15
C PRO A 57 48.27 5.07 7.99
N ASP A 58 47.87 6.23 7.49
CA ASP A 58 46.98 7.18 8.17
C ASP A 58 45.47 6.93 7.88
N LEU A 59 45.12 5.76 7.34
CA LEU A 59 43.74 5.43 7.03
C LEU A 59 42.88 5.41 8.30
N LYS A 60 41.85 6.28 8.31
CA LYS A 60 40.76 6.21 9.27
C LYS A 60 39.99 4.92 9.04
N ALA A 61 40.01 4.03 10.02
CA ALA A 61 39.28 2.77 9.96
C ALA A 61 38.57 2.49 11.28
N ARG A 62 37.35 1.95 11.18
CA ARG A 62 36.61 1.48 12.35
C ARG A 62 37.06 0.08 12.77
N PRO A 63 37.01 -0.25 14.07
CA PRO A 63 37.27 -1.61 14.55
C PRO A 63 36.33 -2.63 13.89
N THR A 64 36.86 -3.82 13.63
CA THR A 64 36.05 -4.96 13.19
C THR A 64 35.28 -5.53 14.38
N SER A 65 33.96 -5.63 14.24
CA SER A 65 33.05 -6.01 15.32
C SER A 65 33.05 -7.52 15.57
N PHE A 66 33.22 -8.31 14.50
CA PHE A 66 33.27 -9.77 14.56
C PHE A 66 34.52 -10.29 13.87
N VAL A 67 35.41 -10.92 14.64
CA VAL A 67 36.67 -11.51 14.13
C VAL A 67 36.72 -12.97 14.56
N TYR A 68 36.87 -13.86 13.59
CA TYR A 68 37.03 -15.30 13.77
C TYR A 68 38.35 -15.75 13.13
N LYS A 69 39.04 -16.70 13.76
CA LYS A 69 40.26 -17.34 13.25
C LYS A 69 39.95 -18.38 12.17
N GLU A 70 38.82 -19.05 12.25
CA GLU A 70 38.43 -20.13 11.34
C GLU A 70 38.14 -19.56 9.93
N PRO A 71 38.77 -20.09 8.87
CA PRO A 71 38.55 -19.64 7.49
C PRO A 71 37.27 -20.25 6.90
N ALA A 72 36.12 -19.96 7.51
CA ALA A 72 34.80 -20.41 7.09
C ALA A 72 33.84 -19.21 6.88
N SER A 73 32.58 -19.47 6.51
CA SER A 73 31.54 -18.43 6.53
C SER A 73 31.29 -17.93 7.96
N PRO A 74 30.80 -16.68 8.17
CA PRO A 74 30.66 -16.11 9.51
C PRO A 74 29.84 -16.96 10.49
N ASP A 75 28.74 -17.57 10.03
CA ASP A 75 27.91 -18.48 10.83
C ASP A 75 28.68 -19.74 11.27
N GLN A 76 29.40 -20.35 10.34
CA GLN A 76 30.21 -21.56 10.60
C GLN A 76 31.39 -21.24 11.52
N ALA A 77 32.10 -20.14 11.26
CA ALA A 77 33.23 -19.72 12.07
C ALA A 77 32.79 -19.37 13.50
N ALA A 78 31.66 -18.68 13.67
CA ALA A 78 31.07 -18.41 14.97
C ALA A 78 30.70 -19.70 15.72
N SER A 79 30.07 -20.65 15.02
CA SER A 79 29.70 -21.96 15.58
C SER A 79 30.94 -22.78 16.02
N LEU A 80 31.94 -22.90 15.15
CA LEU A 80 33.16 -23.68 15.41
C LEU A 80 34.00 -23.08 16.55
N GLU A 81 34.02 -21.76 16.68
CA GLU A 81 34.72 -21.08 17.76
C GLU A 81 33.90 -20.91 19.04
N LEU A 82 32.62 -21.34 19.05
CA LEU A 82 31.68 -21.14 20.16
C LEU A 82 31.55 -19.65 20.54
N ARG A 83 31.45 -18.78 19.54
CA ARG A 83 31.32 -17.32 19.70
C ARG A 83 30.01 -16.81 19.09
N PRO A 84 29.49 -15.66 19.53
CA PRO A 84 28.29 -15.08 18.94
C PRO A 84 28.47 -14.81 17.45
N ALA A 85 27.48 -15.16 16.64
CA ALA A 85 27.42 -14.83 15.22
C ALA A 85 26.97 -13.37 15.00
N PRO A 86 27.35 -12.71 13.89
CA PRO A 86 26.87 -11.37 13.57
C PRO A 86 25.35 -11.33 13.45
N ARG A 87 24.69 -10.38 14.13
CA ARG A 87 23.26 -10.11 13.99
C ARG A 87 23.04 -8.88 13.12
N LEU A 88 22.07 -8.94 12.22
CA LEU A 88 21.81 -7.87 11.26
C LEU A 88 21.45 -6.54 11.93
N GLU A 89 20.62 -6.57 12.98
CA GLU A 89 20.21 -5.36 13.72
C GLU A 89 21.41 -4.64 14.32
N GLN A 90 22.32 -5.38 14.96
CA GLN A 90 23.55 -4.81 15.51
C GLN A 90 24.41 -4.14 14.43
N LEU A 91 24.60 -4.78 13.28
CA LEU A 91 25.37 -4.20 12.18
C LEU A 91 24.72 -2.92 11.64
N LEU A 92 23.38 -2.85 11.60
CA LEU A 92 22.65 -1.65 11.17
C LEU A 92 22.73 -0.51 12.19
N GLU A 93 22.71 -0.83 13.49
CA GLU A 93 22.93 0.16 14.55
C GLU A 93 24.34 0.75 14.47
N GLU A 94 25.37 -0.09 14.29
CA GLU A 94 26.76 0.35 14.09
C GLU A 94 26.88 1.24 12.84
N LEU A 95 26.20 0.88 11.74
CA LEU A 95 26.13 1.68 10.51
C LEU A 95 25.48 3.06 10.75
N GLN A 96 24.43 3.14 11.57
CA GLN A 96 23.73 4.40 11.88
C GLN A 96 24.62 5.36 12.67
N GLN A 97 25.54 4.83 13.48
CA GLN A 97 26.52 5.62 14.23
C GLN A 97 27.67 6.16 13.36
N ILE A 98 27.76 5.76 12.08
CA ILE A 98 28.75 6.27 11.13
C ILE A 98 28.29 7.60 10.54
N GLN A 99 29.02 8.67 10.88
CA GLN A 99 28.75 10.05 10.42
C GLN A 99 29.69 10.46 9.28
N GLU A 100 30.82 9.79 9.15
CA GLU A 100 31.85 9.99 8.13
C GLU A 100 31.56 9.21 6.84
N ASN A 101 32.15 9.63 5.72
CA ASN A 101 32.09 8.83 4.49
C ASN A 101 32.84 7.51 4.72
N THR A 102 32.25 6.40 4.30
CA THR A 102 32.78 5.07 4.64
C THR A 102 32.64 4.07 3.51
N LEU A 103 33.74 3.39 3.22
CA LEU A 103 33.78 2.18 2.42
C LEU A 103 33.64 0.96 3.33
N ILE A 104 32.60 0.17 3.10
CA ILE A 104 32.21 -0.97 3.94
C ILE A 104 32.51 -2.24 3.18
N GLU A 105 33.39 -3.10 3.70
CA GLU A 105 33.74 -4.37 3.05
C GLU A 105 32.99 -5.54 3.69
N GLY A 106 32.17 -6.25 2.88
CA GLY A 106 31.51 -7.47 3.30
C GLY A 106 32.42 -8.70 3.33
N ALA A 107 32.06 -9.68 4.15
CA ALA A 107 32.71 -11.00 4.21
C ALA A 107 32.04 -11.99 3.24
N GLY A 108 32.82 -12.73 2.44
CA GLY A 108 32.24 -13.69 1.48
C GLY A 108 31.48 -13.05 0.32
N GLY A 109 30.47 -13.75 -0.20
CA GLY A 109 29.57 -13.28 -1.26
C GLY A 109 28.24 -12.75 -0.70
N LEU A 110 27.42 -12.17 -1.59
CA LEU A 110 26.16 -11.48 -1.24
C LEU A 110 25.18 -12.30 -0.39
N LEU A 111 25.09 -13.61 -0.65
CA LEU A 111 24.15 -14.53 0.00
C LEU A 111 24.81 -15.45 1.04
N VAL A 112 26.07 -15.19 1.41
CA VAL A 112 26.72 -15.96 2.47
C VAL A 112 26.03 -15.67 3.81
N PRO A 113 25.60 -16.71 4.56
CA PRO A 113 24.95 -16.54 5.85
C PRO A 113 25.88 -15.85 6.86
N LEU A 114 25.31 -14.88 7.57
CA LEU A 114 25.94 -14.24 8.71
C LEU A 114 25.67 -15.05 9.99
N ASN A 115 24.50 -15.67 10.10
CA ASN A 115 24.07 -16.38 11.29
C ASN A 115 23.07 -17.51 10.96
N GLU A 116 22.65 -18.22 12.01
CA GLU A 116 21.70 -19.34 11.97
C GLU A 116 20.29 -18.98 11.46
N ASP A 117 19.90 -17.71 11.52
CA ASP A 117 18.63 -17.21 10.98
C ASP A 117 18.71 -16.94 9.46
N ASN A 118 19.82 -17.29 8.81
CA ASN A 118 20.11 -17.05 7.40
C ASN A 118 20.05 -15.56 7.00
N GLU A 119 20.40 -14.65 7.93
CA GLU A 119 20.63 -13.26 7.57
C GLU A 119 21.88 -13.14 6.69
N THR A 120 21.85 -12.28 5.66
CA THR A 120 22.93 -12.16 4.66
C THR A 120 23.30 -10.69 4.42
N TRP A 121 24.36 -10.44 3.63
CA TRP A 121 24.66 -9.08 3.15
C TRP A 121 23.57 -8.50 2.26
N LEU A 122 22.80 -9.33 1.55
CA LEU A 122 21.60 -8.87 0.86
C LEU A 122 20.56 -8.33 1.85
N SER A 123 20.30 -9.05 2.95
CA SER A 123 19.40 -8.57 4.01
C SER A 123 19.88 -7.25 4.60
N PHE A 124 21.20 -7.11 4.79
CA PHE A 124 21.83 -5.86 5.22
C PHE A 124 21.62 -4.72 4.23
N LEU A 125 21.94 -4.91 2.95
CA LEU A 125 21.81 -3.88 1.92
C LEU A 125 20.35 -3.42 1.73
N LYS A 126 19.40 -4.36 1.76
CA LYS A 126 17.96 -4.05 1.69
C LYS A 126 17.49 -3.15 2.84
N LYS A 127 17.97 -3.39 4.06
CA LYS A 127 17.61 -2.58 5.23
C LYS A 127 18.42 -1.27 5.31
N ALA A 128 19.69 -1.30 4.90
CA ALA A 128 20.60 -0.15 4.96
C ALA A 128 20.31 0.90 3.88
N GLY A 129 19.81 0.49 2.71
CA GLY A 129 19.49 1.39 1.60
C GLY A 129 20.72 2.09 1.00
N ILE A 130 21.90 1.48 1.12
CA ILE A 130 23.16 2.02 0.57
C ILE A 130 23.55 1.33 -0.74
N PRO A 131 24.20 2.04 -1.67
CA PRO A 131 24.69 1.45 -2.91
C PRO A 131 25.84 0.46 -2.66
N CYS A 132 25.90 -0.58 -3.49
CA CYS A 132 26.95 -1.58 -3.44
C CYS A 132 27.81 -1.62 -4.72
N ILE A 133 29.06 -2.02 -4.56
CA ILE A 133 30.02 -2.32 -5.61
C ILE A 133 30.15 -3.84 -5.65
N VAL A 134 29.96 -4.42 -6.83
CA VAL A 134 30.09 -5.86 -7.04
C VAL A 134 31.47 -6.15 -7.62
N VAL A 135 32.29 -6.87 -6.86
CA VAL A 135 33.62 -7.30 -7.32
C VAL A 135 33.52 -8.68 -7.96
N ALA A 136 34.00 -8.78 -9.18
CA ALA A 136 34.04 -10.03 -9.92
C ALA A 136 35.43 -10.28 -10.49
N ARG A 137 35.90 -11.53 -10.42
CA ARG A 137 37.17 -11.94 -11.05
C ARG A 137 37.04 -11.97 -12.57
N THR A 138 38.14 -12.08 -13.29
CA THR A 138 38.18 -12.08 -14.77
C THR A 138 38.29 -13.47 -15.43
N GLY A 139 38.06 -14.56 -14.68
CA GLY A 139 38.24 -15.95 -15.13
C GLY A 139 36.97 -16.67 -15.64
N LEU A 140 37.07 -18.00 -15.81
CA LEU A 140 35.94 -18.86 -16.15
C LEU A 140 34.90 -18.87 -15.02
N GLY A 141 33.61 -18.82 -15.37
CA GLY A 141 32.49 -18.76 -14.44
C GLY A 141 32.05 -17.34 -14.05
N THR A 142 32.87 -16.31 -14.34
CA THR A 142 32.57 -14.89 -14.05
C THR A 142 31.22 -14.46 -14.60
N LEU A 143 30.91 -14.78 -15.87
CA LEU A 143 29.64 -14.40 -16.49
C LEU A 143 28.44 -14.88 -15.68
N ASN A 144 28.46 -16.15 -15.23
CA ASN A 144 27.37 -16.74 -14.47
C ASN A 144 27.27 -16.13 -13.07
N HIS A 145 28.37 -16.08 -12.31
CA HIS A 145 28.33 -15.57 -10.93
C HIS A 145 27.99 -14.09 -10.88
N THR A 146 28.53 -13.27 -11.80
CA THR A 146 28.16 -11.86 -11.93
C THR A 146 26.69 -11.73 -12.31
N ALA A 147 26.19 -12.50 -13.28
CA ALA A 147 24.78 -12.42 -13.69
C ALA A 147 23.81 -12.83 -12.57
N LEU A 148 24.10 -13.89 -11.83
CA LEU A 148 23.29 -14.33 -10.69
C LEU A 148 23.29 -13.28 -9.57
N THR A 149 24.46 -12.67 -9.30
CA THR A 149 24.59 -11.61 -8.29
C THR A 149 23.81 -10.36 -8.69
N LEU A 150 23.96 -9.89 -9.94
CA LEU A 150 23.25 -8.70 -10.44
C LEU A 150 21.74 -8.92 -10.48
N ARG A 151 21.26 -10.06 -11.00
CA ARG A 151 19.83 -10.37 -10.98
C ARG A 151 19.26 -10.39 -9.57
N THR A 152 20.01 -10.92 -8.61
CA THR A 152 19.59 -10.92 -7.21
C THR A 152 19.48 -9.50 -6.65
N LEU A 153 20.46 -8.63 -6.93
CA LEU A 153 20.44 -7.24 -6.50
C LEU A 153 19.28 -6.46 -7.15
N ASP A 154 19.07 -6.64 -8.46
CA ASP A 154 17.98 -6.02 -9.22
C ASP A 154 16.60 -6.46 -8.71
N LEU A 155 16.41 -7.77 -8.49
CA LEU A 155 15.16 -8.33 -7.92
C LEU A 155 14.82 -7.75 -6.53
N HIS A 156 15.82 -7.29 -5.80
CA HIS A 156 15.66 -6.73 -4.46
C HIS A 156 15.82 -5.20 -4.41
N ASN A 157 15.89 -4.53 -5.57
CA ASN A 157 16.06 -3.08 -5.69
C ASN A 157 17.25 -2.53 -4.90
N VAL A 158 18.35 -3.29 -4.81
CA VAL A 158 19.59 -2.84 -4.18
C VAL A 158 20.40 -2.07 -5.22
N PRO A 159 20.71 -0.78 -5.00
CA PRO A 159 21.44 0.01 -5.98
C PRO A 159 22.88 -0.50 -6.17
N VAL A 160 23.28 -0.67 -7.42
CA VAL A 160 24.64 -1.07 -7.80
C VAL A 160 25.39 0.13 -8.35
N ALA A 161 26.43 0.58 -7.65
CA ALA A 161 27.26 1.72 -8.06
C ALA A 161 28.16 1.38 -9.26
N ALA A 162 28.71 0.16 -9.26
CA ALA A 162 29.48 -0.40 -10.36
C ALA A 162 29.72 -1.90 -10.14
N VAL A 163 30.01 -2.60 -11.23
CA VAL A 163 30.67 -3.90 -11.21
C VAL A 163 32.13 -3.69 -11.54
N ILE A 164 33.03 -4.09 -10.63
CA ILE A 164 34.48 -3.98 -10.84
C ILE A 164 35.01 -5.36 -11.20
N LEU A 165 35.46 -5.50 -12.45
CA LEU A 165 36.15 -6.67 -12.96
C LEU A 165 37.62 -6.60 -12.53
N SER A 166 37.99 -7.39 -11.52
CA SER A 166 39.33 -7.45 -10.94
C SER A 166 40.16 -8.57 -11.57
N GLY A 167 41.38 -8.24 -12.02
CA GLY A 167 42.34 -9.17 -12.62
C GLY A 167 42.62 -8.87 -14.09
N LYS A 168 43.20 -9.84 -14.83
CA LYS A 168 43.59 -9.64 -16.23
C LYS A 168 42.40 -9.34 -17.13
N LYS A 169 42.47 -8.25 -17.91
CA LYS A 169 41.40 -7.86 -18.83
C LYS A 169 40.95 -8.99 -19.77
N HIS A 170 39.63 -9.19 -19.85
CA HIS A 170 38.99 -10.16 -20.75
C HIS A 170 37.79 -9.52 -21.48
N GLU A 171 38.05 -8.87 -22.61
CA GLU A 171 37.06 -8.02 -23.31
C GLU A 171 35.75 -8.74 -23.68
N ALA A 172 35.80 -10.05 -23.98
CA ALA A 172 34.61 -10.83 -24.29
C ALA A 172 33.66 -10.97 -23.08
N ASN A 173 34.21 -10.99 -21.85
CA ASN A 173 33.40 -11.08 -20.64
C ASN A 173 32.68 -9.75 -20.39
N GLU A 174 33.43 -8.66 -20.47
CA GLU A 174 32.91 -7.29 -20.34
C GLU A 174 31.82 -7.01 -21.38
N ARG A 175 32.08 -7.31 -22.66
CA ARG A 175 31.07 -7.15 -23.73
C ARG A 175 29.80 -7.98 -23.48
N SER A 176 29.94 -9.20 -22.99
CA SER A 176 28.80 -10.07 -22.70
C SER A 176 27.98 -9.54 -21.53
N LEU A 177 28.64 -9.11 -20.45
CA LEU A 177 28.00 -8.54 -19.28
C LEU A 177 27.30 -7.23 -19.60
N SER A 178 27.95 -6.29 -20.31
CA SER A 178 27.33 -5.04 -20.73
C SER A 178 26.13 -5.24 -21.65
N ARG A 179 26.10 -6.31 -22.45
CA ARG A 179 24.92 -6.67 -23.25
C ARG A 179 23.80 -7.27 -22.40
N MET A 180 24.14 -8.10 -21.42
CA MET A 180 23.14 -8.73 -20.52
C MET A 180 22.54 -7.73 -19.52
N PHE A 181 23.32 -6.71 -19.15
CA PHE A 181 23.04 -5.76 -18.08
C PHE A 181 23.40 -4.33 -18.50
N PRO A 182 22.72 -3.76 -19.51
CA PRO A 182 23.08 -2.46 -20.08
C PRO A 182 22.96 -1.29 -19.10
N GLU A 183 22.12 -1.43 -18.07
CA GLU A 183 21.92 -0.41 -17.02
C GLU A 183 23.06 -0.39 -15.98
N HIS A 184 23.88 -1.44 -15.94
CA HIS A 184 24.96 -1.57 -14.95
C HIS A 184 26.28 -1.08 -15.53
N ARG A 185 27.04 -0.30 -14.74
CA ARG A 185 28.36 0.16 -15.15
C ARG A 185 29.42 -0.88 -14.82
N PHE A 186 30.14 -1.34 -15.84
CA PHE A 186 31.30 -2.22 -15.70
C PHE A 186 32.58 -1.39 -15.73
N LEU A 187 33.37 -1.50 -14.67
CA LEU A 187 34.69 -0.91 -14.53
C LEU A 187 35.74 -2.03 -14.44
N HIS A 188 36.98 -1.70 -14.77
CA HIS A 188 38.07 -2.66 -14.77
C HIS A 188 39.22 -2.20 -13.87
N LEU A 189 39.79 -3.15 -13.14
CA LEU A 189 41.01 -2.96 -12.36
C LEU A 189 41.96 -4.13 -12.66
N ASP A 190 43.06 -3.83 -13.35
CA ASP A 190 44.08 -4.81 -13.69
C ASP A 190 44.77 -5.37 -12.42
N SER A 191 45.19 -6.64 -12.48
CA SER A 191 46.10 -7.19 -11.45
C SER A 191 47.48 -6.60 -11.65
N ILE A 192 47.88 -5.66 -10.79
CA ILE A 192 49.21 -5.04 -10.82
C ILE A 192 50.05 -5.66 -9.70
N GLU A 193 51.15 -6.32 -10.06
CA GLU A 193 52.03 -7.04 -9.12
C GLU A 193 52.74 -6.09 -8.15
N ASP A 194 53.13 -4.90 -8.61
CA ASP A 194 53.75 -3.86 -7.78
C ASP A 194 52.71 -2.79 -7.38
N THR A 195 52.12 -2.98 -6.19
CA THR A 195 51.15 -2.05 -5.60
C THR A 195 51.77 -0.75 -5.07
N HIS A 196 53.09 -0.56 -5.19
CA HIS A 196 53.77 0.72 -4.91
C HIS A 196 54.13 1.50 -6.17
N SER A 197 53.88 0.94 -7.36
CA SER A 197 54.16 1.59 -8.63
C SER A 197 53.29 2.83 -8.88
N SER A 198 53.81 3.79 -9.64
CA SER A 198 53.03 4.94 -10.14
C SER A 198 51.83 4.48 -10.98
N SER A 199 52.02 3.43 -11.79
CA SER A 199 50.98 2.82 -12.62
C SER A 199 49.80 2.30 -11.79
N TYR A 200 50.05 1.63 -10.67
CA TYR A 200 48.98 1.19 -9.77
C TYR A 200 48.23 2.39 -9.18
N THR A 201 48.95 3.42 -8.77
CA THR A 201 48.33 4.60 -8.16
C THR A 201 47.46 5.38 -9.16
N GLU A 202 47.91 5.51 -10.42
CA GLU A 202 47.13 6.10 -11.51
C GLU A 202 45.88 5.26 -11.82
N ALA A 203 45.99 3.93 -11.82
CA ALA A 203 44.84 3.04 -11.98
C ALA A 203 43.82 3.21 -10.85
N CYS A 204 44.28 3.36 -9.61
CA CYS A 204 43.42 3.63 -8.45
C CYS A 204 42.67 4.97 -8.60
N GLN A 205 43.38 6.03 -8.99
CA GLN A 205 42.79 7.35 -9.23
C GLN A 205 41.74 7.28 -10.34
N ARG A 206 42.07 6.65 -11.47
CA ARG A 206 41.12 6.47 -12.58
C ARG A 206 39.89 5.69 -12.16
N LEU A 207 40.05 4.57 -11.42
CA LEU A 207 38.93 3.78 -10.93
C LEU A 207 37.98 4.62 -10.06
N TRP A 208 38.53 5.46 -9.18
CA TRP A 208 37.73 6.37 -8.35
C TRP A 208 37.02 7.45 -9.16
N CYS A 209 37.73 8.10 -10.10
CA CYS A 209 37.12 9.09 -10.99
C CYS A 209 36.01 8.46 -11.85
N ASP A 210 36.26 7.30 -12.46
CA ASP A 210 35.28 6.58 -13.25
C ASP A 210 34.10 6.15 -12.37
N LEU A 211 34.32 5.74 -11.12
CA LEU A 211 33.26 5.41 -10.16
C LEU A 211 32.34 6.62 -9.88
N THR A 212 32.92 7.81 -9.75
CA THR A 212 32.24 9.03 -9.30
C THR A 212 31.75 9.95 -10.42
N ALA A 213 32.23 9.78 -11.66
CA ALA A 213 31.93 10.65 -12.81
C ALA A 213 30.44 10.74 -13.20
N SER A 214 29.61 9.77 -12.80
CA SER A 214 28.17 9.74 -13.06
C SER A 214 27.31 10.24 -11.90
N ALA A 215 27.91 10.58 -10.75
CA ALA A 215 27.17 11.04 -9.58
C ALA A 215 26.66 12.49 -9.71
N VAL A 216 26.98 13.19 -10.80
CA VAL A 216 26.78 14.65 -10.95
C VAL A 216 25.58 15.04 -11.85
N SER A 217 24.94 14.10 -12.57
CA SER A 217 23.64 14.39 -13.18
C SER A 217 22.53 13.78 -12.34
N SER A 218 22.10 14.48 -11.29
CA SER A 218 20.84 14.10 -10.67
C SER A 218 19.73 14.36 -11.69
N PRO A 219 18.92 13.34 -12.07
CA PRO A 219 17.65 13.64 -12.70
C PRO A 219 16.88 14.62 -11.79
N SER A 220 16.09 15.51 -12.37
CA SER A 220 15.16 16.35 -11.60
C SER A 220 14.46 15.50 -10.55
N SER A 221 14.41 15.96 -9.29
CA SER A 221 13.83 15.19 -8.19
C SER A 221 12.44 14.69 -8.55
N LEU A 222 12.06 13.49 -8.08
CA LEU A 222 10.75 12.88 -8.40
C LEU A 222 9.59 13.86 -8.18
N LEU A 223 9.64 14.63 -7.09
CA LEU A 223 8.64 15.64 -6.75
C LEU A 223 8.57 16.81 -7.76
N ALA A 224 9.69 17.19 -8.39
CA ALA A 224 9.68 18.20 -9.43
C ALA A 224 9.02 17.69 -10.73
N LEU A 225 9.25 16.41 -11.07
CA LEU A 225 8.56 15.76 -12.19
C LEU A 225 7.08 15.55 -11.88
N ASP A 226 6.74 15.12 -10.66
CA ASP A 226 5.37 14.97 -10.19
C ASP A 226 4.59 16.28 -10.34
N GLN A 227 5.11 17.37 -9.79
CA GLN A 227 4.47 18.69 -9.89
C GLN A 227 4.26 19.14 -11.35
N LYS A 228 5.15 18.74 -12.26
CA LYS A 228 5.09 19.14 -13.67
C LYS A 228 4.11 18.28 -14.48
N HIS A 229 3.94 17.01 -14.13
CA HIS A 229 3.31 16.03 -15.00
C HIS A 229 2.07 15.35 -14.42
N CYS A 230 1.88 15.37 -13.10
CA CYS A 230 0.77 14.67 -12.44
C CYS A 230 -0.37 15.63 -12.08
N TRP A 231 -1.60 15.24 -12.43
CA TRP A 231 -2.82 15.85 -11.92
C TRP A 231 -3.37 14.98 -10.80
N HIS A 232 -3.14 15.38 -9.56
CA HIS A 232 -3.55 14.63 -8.37
C HIS A 232 -5.07 14.65 -8.17
N PRO A 233 -5.70 13.51 -7.83
CA PRO A 233 -7.14 13.43 -7.58
C PRO A 233 -7.52 14.20 -6.31
N TYR A 234 -8.71 14.81 -6.30
CA TYR A 234 -9.24 15.57 -5.16
C TYR A 234 -8.21 16.56 -4.55
N THR A 235 -7.44 17.26 -5.40
CA THR A 235 -6.33 18.14 -4.97
C THR A 235 -6.36 19.47 -5.72
N GLN A 236 -6.41 20.59 -4.98
CA GLN A 236 -6.24 21.94 -5.53
C GLN A 236 -4.76 22.29 -5.61
N HIS A 237 -4.16 22.11 -6.79
CA HIS A 237 -2.70 22.17 -7.01
C HIS A 237 -2.06 23.52 -6.64
N LYS A 238 -2.80 24.64 -6.70
CA LYS A 238 -2.24 25.96 -6.37
C LYS A 238 -1.93 26.13 -4.87
N GLY A 239 -2.72 25.49 -4.00
CA GLY A 239 -2.64 25.67 -2.54
C GLY A 239 -2.31 24.38 -1.78
N ALA A 240 -2.18 23.25 -2.47
CA ALA A 240 -1.85 21.98 -1.85
C ALA A 240 -0.39 21.96 -1.37
N ALA A 241 -0.16 21.28 -0.25
CA ALA A 241 1.20 20.96 0.19
C ALA A 241 1.90 20.04 -0.82
N THR A 242 3.23 20.07 -0.83
CA THR A 242 4.02 19.13 -1.63
C THR A 242 3.70 17.69 -1.21
N PRO A 243 3.38 16.78 -2.16
CA PRO A 243 3.12 15.38 -1.85
C PRO A 243 4.30 14.70 -1.14
N LEU A 244 4.01 13.67 -0.35
CA LEU A 244 5.04 12.82 0.25
C LEU A 244 5.55 11.83 -0.79
N GLU A 245 6.87 11.84 -1.04
CA GLU A 245 7.51 10.79 -1.81
C GLU A 245 7.66 9.53 -0.94
N ILE A 246 6.79 8.56 -1.15
CA ILE A 246 6.85 7.25 -0.50
C ILE A 246 7.84 6.36 -1.26
N LYS A 247 8.89 5.90 -0.58
CA LYS A 247 9.90 4.99 -1.14
C LYS A 247 9.54 3.52 -0.99
N ARG A 248 8.84 3.19 0.10
CA ARG A 248 8.50 1.81 0.45
C ARG A 248 7.31 1.79 1.41
N ALA A 249 6.54 0.73 1.41
CA ALA A 249 5.52 0.47 2.41
C ALA A 249 5.53 -1.01 2.82
N GLU A 250 5.32 -1.29 4.11
CA GLU A 250 5.29 -2.65 4.68
C GLU A 250 4.43 -2.65 5.95
N GLY A 251 3.49 -3.60 6.05
CA GLY A 251 2.55 -3.63 7.16
C GLY A 251 1.75 -2.31 7.20
N PRO A 252 1.58 -1.67 8.36
CA PRO A 252 0.94 -0.35 8.43
C PRO A 252 1.88 0.81 8.05
N TRP A 253 3.16 0.57 7.80
CA TRP A 253 4.19 1.60 7.71
C TRP A 253 4.44 2.09 6.28
N LEU A 254 4.57 3.40 6.14
CA LEU A 254 5.04 4.14 4.97
C LEU A 254 6.43 4.72 5.26
N HIS A 255 7.38 4.48 4.37
CA HIS A 255 8.74 5.00 4.42
C HIS A 255 8.88 6.15 3.43
N VAL A 256 9.07 7.36 3.94
CA VAL A 256 9.18 8.59 3.13
C VAL A 256 10.63 8.84 2.73
N SER A 257 10.88 9.46 1.57
CA SER A 257 12.24 9.75 1.08
C SER A 257 13.07 10.65 1.99
N THR A 258 12.43 11.40 2.88
CA THR A 258 13.05 12.23 3.93
C THR A 258 13.61 11.40 5.10
N GLY A 259 13.31 10.10 5.17
CA GLY A 259 13.69 9.19 6.26
C GLY A 259 12.61 8.97 7.31
N GLU A 260 11.49 9.70 7.23
CA GLU A 260 10.36 9.52 8.15
C GLU A 260 9.65 8.18 7.93
N LYS A 261 9.14 7.61 9.03
CA LYS A 261 8.27 6.43 9.04
C LYS A 261 6.91 6.84 9.58
N LEU A 262 5.85 6.62 8.82
CA LEU A 262 4.48 7.01 9.16
C LEU A 262 3.57 5.78 9.11
N ILE A 263 2.61 5.67 10.03
CA ILE A 263 1.54 4.69 9.90
C ILE A 263 0.45 5.23 8.98
N ASP A 264 0.03 4.45 7.99
CA ASP A 264 -1.11 4.73 7.13
C ASP A 264 -2.42 4.60 7.91
N GLY A 265 -2.86 5.70 8.51
CA GLY A 265 -4.13 5.77 9.24
C GLY A 265 -5.36 5.91 8.36
N THR A 266 -5.18 5.86 7.03
CA THR A 266 -6.26 5.99 6.04
C THR A 266 -6.49 4.71 5.26
N SER A 267 -5.63 3.70 5.45
CA SER A 267 -5.58 2.49 4.62
C SER A 267 -5.55 2.82 3.13
N SER A 268 -4.75 3.81 2.73
CA SER A 268 -4.56 4.25 1.34
C SER A 268 -5.89 4.39 0.61
N TRP A 269 -6.71 5.33 1.10
CA TRP A 269 -8.07 5.57 0.62
C TRP A 269 -9.03 4.40 0.90
N TRP A 270 -8.95 3.88 2.13
CA TRP A 270 -9.81 2.83 2.68
C TRP A 270 -9.69 1.45 2.00
N SER A 271 -8.75 1.30 1.06
CA SER A 271 -8.56 0.11 0.23
C SER A 271 -7.64 -0.92 0.85
N ASN A 272 -6.55 -0.48 1.50
CA ASN A 272 -5.56 -1.35 2.09
C ASN A 272 -6.06 -1.90 3.43
N THR A 273 -6.76 -3.02 3.40
CA THR A 273 -7.34 -3.63 4.60
C THR A 273 -6.39 -4.55 5.36
N ILE A 274 -5.28 -4.98 4.76
CA ILE A 274 -4.43 -6.07 5.27
C ILE A 274 -2.94 -5.71 5.41
N GLY A 275 -2.62 -4.43 5.27
CA GLY A 275 -1.25 -3.92 5.30
C GLY A 275 -0.58 -3.92 3.93
N HIS A 276 0.46 -3.12 3.82
CA HIS A 276 1.29 -2.96 2.63
C HIS A 276 2.30 -4.10 2.48
N GLY A 277 2.69 -4.40 1.24
CA GLY A 277 3.83 -5.26 0.94
C GLY A 277 3.66 -6.74 1.30
N ARG A 278 2.43 -7.27 1.28
CA ARG A 278 2.17 -8.70 1.57
C ARG A 278 2.84 -9.63 0.56
N PRO A 279 3.83 -10.45 0.96
CA PRO A 279 4.54 -11.32 0.02
C PRO A 279 3.62 -12.35 -0.64
N GLU A 280 2.58 -12.81 0.05
CA GLU A 280 1.65 -13.80 -0.49
C GLU A 280 0.85 -13.27 -1.68
N ILE A 281 0.48 -11.98 -1.66
CA ILE A 281 -0.23 -11.35 -2.78
C ILE A 281 0.72 -11.10 -3.93
N ALA A 282 1.93 -10.61 -3.65
CA ALA A 282 2.96 -10.41 -4.67
C ALA A 282 3.28 -11.73 -5.40
N GLU A 283 3.39 -12.84 -4.66
CA GLU A 283 3.62 -14.16 -5.23
C GLU A 283 2.42 -14.64 -6.07
N ALA A 284 1.19 -14.44 -5.61
CA ALA A 284 -0.02 -14.80 -6.36
C ALA A 284 -0.11 -14.02 -7.68
N ILE A 285 0.15 -12.71 -7.65
CA ILE A 285 0.22 -11.83 -8.83
C ILE A 285 1.30 -12.32 -9.79
N PHE A 286 2.51 -12.58 -9.29
CA PHE A 286 3.63 -13.04 -10.12
C PHE A 286 3.32 -14.38 -10.80
N LYS A 287 2.83 -15.37 -10.06
CA LYS A 287 2.45 -16.69 -10.60
C LYS A 287 1.36 -16.57 -11.66
N GLN A 288 0.35 -15.74 -11.41
CA GLN A 288 -0.72 -15.51 -12.36
C GLN A 288 -0.21 -14.86 -13.65
N GLN A 289 0.61 -13.82 -13.55
CA GLN A 289 1.23 -13.12 -14.69
C GLN A 289 2.04 -14.06 -15.59
N GLN A 290 2.70 -15.08 -15.01
CA GLN A 290 3.45 -16.08 -15.79
C GLN A 290 2.55 -17.07 -16.52
N THR A 291 1.28 -17.17 -16.15
CA THR A 291 0.33 -18.15 -16.70
C THR A 291 -0.67 -17.48 -17.64
N ILE A 292 -1.43 -16.51 -17.15
CA ILE A 292 -2.39 -15.69 -17.91
C ILE A 292 -2.33 -14.28 -17.32
N ASP A 293 -1.93 -13.32 -18.13
CA ASP A 293 -1.98 -11.90 -17.80
C ASP A 293 -3.43 -11.39 -17.85
N HIS A 294 -4.01 -11.35 -19.04
CA HIS A 294 -5.38 -10.95 -19.29
C HIS A 294 -5.96 -11.71 -20.48
N ILE A 295 -7.14 -12.27 -20.28
CA ILE A 295 -7.98 -12.84 -21.33
C ILE A 295 -9.36 -12.22 -21.25
N ILE A 296 -9.98 -11.96 -22.41
CA ILE A 296 -11.34 -11.43 -22.48
C ILE A 296 -12.32 -12.38 -21.79
N PHE A 297 -13.12 -11.89 -20.85
CA PHE A 297 -14.11 -12.71 -20.13
C PHE A 297 -15.41 -12.93 -20.92
N ALA A 298 -15.66 -12.09 -21.93
CA ALA A 298 -16.79 -12.24 -22.85
C ALA A 298 -16.58 -13.43 -23.80
N GLY A 299 -16.91 -14.64 -23.34
CA GLY A 299 -16.79 -15.88 -24.11
C GLY A 299 -15.58 -16.75 -23.74
N ALA A 300 -14.78 -16.34 -22.76
CA ALA A 300 -13.75 -17.18 -22.15
C ALA A 300 -13.81 -17.08 -20.62
N THR A 301 -13.09 -17.95 -19.92
CA THR A 301 -13.02 -17.95 -18.45
C THR A 301 -11.65 -18.42 -18.00
N HIS A 302 -11.39 -18.27 -16.70
CA HIS A 302 -10.19 -18.77 -16.04
C HIS A 302 -10.47 -19.08 -14.57
N GLU A 303 -9.63 -19.92 -13.98
CA GLU A 303 -9.80 -20.44 -12.62
C GLU A 303 -9.93 -19.34 -11.56
N GLY A 304 -9.10 -18.29 -11.64
CA GLY A 304 -9.12 -17.19 -10.66
C GLY A 304 -10.48 -16.51 -10.51
N ALA A 305 -11.18 -16.22 -11.62
CA ALA A 305 -12.50 -15.60 -11.57
C ALA A 305 -13.55 -16.57 -11.02
N VAL A 306 -13.54 -17.84 -11.47
CA VAL A 306 -14.48 -18.87 -11.00
C VAL A 306 -14.33 -19.12 -9.50
N LYS A 307 -13.09 -19.31 -9.02
CA LYS A 307 -12.78 -19.49 -7.60
C LYS A 307 -13.24 -18.30 -6.77
N LEU A 308 -12.96 -17.07 -7.24
CA LEU A 308 -13.36 -15.86 -6.54
C LEU A 308 -14.89 -15.75 -6.46
N SER A 309 -15.61 -15.98 -7.56
CA SER A 309 -17.08 -15.97 -7.57
C SER A 309 -17.67 -17.00 -6.61
N GLN A 310 -17.12 -18.22 -6.58
CA GLN A 310 -17.55 -19.28 -5.68
C GLN A 310 -17.36 -18.88 -4.22
N ARG A 311 -16.19 -18.35 -3.86
CA ARG A 311 -15.89 -17.92 -2.49
C ARG A 311 -16.76 -16.78 -2.03
N LEU A 312 -16.94 -15.74 -2.85
CA LEU A 312 -17.83 -14.63 -2.52
C LEU A 312 -19.27 -15.11 -2.33
N SER A 313 -19.75 -16.04 -3.16
CA SER A 313 -21.06 -16.69 -2.95
C SER A 313 -21.12 -17.40 -1.59
N GLN A 314 -20.10 -18.16 -1.21
CA GLN A 314 -20.06 -18.85 0.10
C GLN A 314 -20.04 -17.87 1.28
N LEU A 315 -19.23 -16.80 1.20
CA LEU A 315 -19.13 -15.78 2.26
C LEU A 315 -20.45 -15.00 2.45
N THR A 316 -21.26 -14.93 1.39
CA THR A 316 -22.61 -14.34 1.43
C THR A 316 -23.68 -15.39 1.75
N GLU A 317 -23.31 -16.56 2.29
CA GLU A 317 -24.21 -17.67 2.61
C GLU A 317 -25.08 -18.09 1.42
N HIS A 318 -24.50 -18.02 0.21
CA HIS A 318 -25.14 -18.30 -1.08
C HIS A 318 -26.28 -17.36 -1.46
N GLN A 319 -26.44 -16.23 -0.78
CA GLN A 319 -27.49 -15.26 -1.08
C GLN A 319 -27.31 -14.59 -2.45
N PHE A 320 -26.06 -14.27 -2.84
CA PHE A 320 -25.74 -13.57 -4.08
C PHE A 320 -24.83 -14.42 -4.99
N PRO A 321 -25.33 -15.49 -5.60
CA PRO A 321 -24.48 -16.43 -6.36
C PRO A 321 -24.02 -15.89 -7.71
N ARG A 322 -24.58 -14.79 -8.20
CA ARG A 322 -24.31 -14.25 -9.55
C ARG A 322 -23.40 -13.05 -9.47
N VAL A 323 -22.14 -13.23 -9.89
CA VAL A 323 -21.08 -12.22 -9.79
C VAL A 323 -20.80 -11.62 -11.16
N PHE A 324 -20.88 -10.28 -11.24
CA PHE A 324 -20.48 -9.50 -12.40
C PHE A 324 -19.23 -8.68 -12.06
N PHE A 325 -18.14 -8.82 -12.83
CA PHE A 325 -16.87 -8.15 -12.56
C PHE A 325 -16.76 -6.78 -13.25
N THR A 326 -16.20 -5.80 -12.55
CA THR A 326 -15.85 -4.46 -13.06
C THR A 326 -14.50 -4.00 -12.50
N ASP A 327 -14.04 -2.82 -12.91
CA ASP A 327 -12.70 -2.33 -12.56
C ASP A 327 -12.66 -1.58 -11.22
N ASN A 328 -13.77 -0.94 -10.82
CA ASN A 328 -13.84 -0.12 -9.61
C ASN A 328 -15.27 0.00 -9.05
N GLY A 329 -15.39 0.59 -7.86
CA GLY A 329 -16.66 0.74 -7.16
C GLY A 329 -17.73 1.52 -7.93
N SER A 330 -17.38 2.61 -8.60
CA SER A 330 -18.33 3.41 -9.40
C SER A 330 -18.97 2.56 -10.49
N CYS A 331 -18.15 1.75 -11.17
CA CYS A 331 -18.61 0.86 -12.23
C CYS A 331 -19.48 -0.28 -11.67
N ALA A 332 -19.15 -0.83 -10.50
CA ALA A 332 -19.99 -1.83 -9.83
C ALA A 332 -21.36 -1.27 -9.46
N VAL A 333 -21.44 -0.03 -8.95
CA VAL A 333 -22.72 0.63 -8.68
C VAL A 333 -23.50 0.87 -9.97
N GLU A 334 -22.88 1.38 -11.03
CA GLU A 334 -23.56 1.57 -12.31
C GLU A 334 -24.10 0.26 -12.91
N VAL A 335 -23.37 -0.85 -12.77
CA VAL A 335 -23.88 -2.18 -13.13
C VAL A 335 -25.11 -2.53 -12.28
N GLY A 336 -25.08 -2.30 -10.96
CA GLY A 336 -26.23 -2.52 -10.08
C GLY A 336 -27.46 -1.72 -10.50
N LEU A 337 -27.29 -0.43 -10.83
CA LEU A 337 -28.35 0.45 -11.31
C LEU A 337 -28.93 -0.03 -12.65
N LYS A 338 -28.05 -0.38 -13.60
CA LYS A 338 -28.47 -0.93 -14.90
C LYS A 338 -29.21 -2.26 -14.76
N ILE A 339 -28.77 -3.14 -13.86
CA ILE A 339 -29.45 -4.40 -13.56
C ILE A 339 -30.86 -4.11 -13.05
N ALA A 340 -31.02 -3.22 -12.08
CA ALA A 340 -32.34 -2.89 -11.53
C ALA A 340 -33.29 -2.27 -12.57
N ALA A 341 -32.82 -1.31 -13.35
CA ALA A 341 -33.62 -0.67 -14.40
C ALA A 341 -33.98 -1.64 -15.54
N GLN A 342 -33.00 -2.41 -16.03
CA GLN A 342 -33.25 -3.37 -17.12
C GLN A 342 -34.11 -4.55 -16.65
N MET A 343 -34.05 -4.94 -15.38
CA MET A 343 -34.98 -5.91 -14.80
C MET A 343 -36.44 -5.45 -14.94
N ALA A 344 -36.74 -4.20 -14.57
CA ALA A 344 -38.08 -3.64 -14.73
C ALA A 344 -38.51 -3.62 -16.20
N PHE A 345 -37.62 -3.17 -17.10
CA PHE A 345 -37.86 -3.17 -18.53
C PHE A 345 -38.14 -4.57 -19.09
N ASN A 346 -37.36 -5.58 -18.69
CA ASN A 346 -37.52 -6.97 -19.14
C ASN A 346 -38.83 -7.61 -18.68
N ARG A 347 -39.42 -7.11 -17.58
CA ARG A 347 -40.76 -7.48 -17.07
C ARG A 347 -41.89 -6.70 -17.75
N GLY A 348 -41.57 -5.74 -18.61
CA GLY A 348 -42.54 -4.85 -19.26
C GLY A 348 -42.99 -3.67 -18.38
N ASP A 349 -42.36 -3.47 -17.22
CA ASP A 349 -42.62 -2.33 -16.34
C ASP A 349 -41.84 -1.11 -16.83
N LYS A 350 -42.55 -0.22 -17.54
CA LYS A 350 -42.01 1.04 -18.05
C LYS A 350 -42.19 2.22 -17.08
N GLY A 351 -42.86 2.00 -15.95
CA GLY A 351 -43.12 3.05 -14.96
C GLY A 351 -41.92 3.29 -14.04
N ARG A 352 -41.10 2.27 -13.82
CA ARG A 352 -39.90 2.33 -12.97
C ARG A 352 -38.73 3.01 -13.65
N THR A 353 -38.69 4.33 -13.60
CA THR A 353 -37.68 5.16 -14.29
C THR A 353 -36.80 5.99 -13.37
N LYS A 354 -37.00 5.93 -12.05
CA LYS A 354 -36.26 6.72 -11.06
C LYS A 354 -35.49 5.82 -10.08
N PHE A 355 -34.45 6.37 -9.48
CA PHE A 355 -33.74 5.74 -8.37
C PHE A 355 -33.99 6.54 -7.09
N LEU A 356 -34.04 5.87 -5.94
CA LEU A 356 -34.01 6.50 -4.63
C LEU A 356 -32.63 6.30 -4.00
N SER A 357 -32.06 7.37 -3.44
CA SER A 357 -30.76 7.34 -2.77
C SER A 357 -30.76 8.28 -1.56
N LEU A 358 -29.69 8.27 -0.78
CA LEU A 358 -29.62 9.07 0.44
C LEU A 358 -29.02 10.46 0.16
N GLU A 359 -29.49 11.46 0.90
CA GLU A 359 -28.75 12.71 1.05
C GLU A 359 -27.35 12.41 1.62
N GLY A 360 -26.32 13.10 1.12
CA GLY A 360 -24.93 12.87 1.51
C GLY A 360 -24.24 11.66 0.88
N ALA A 361 -24.95 10.74 0.21
CA ALA A 361 -24.39 9.46 -0.27
C ALA A 361 -23.18 9.63 -1.20
N TYR A 362 -22.27 8.65 -1.21
CA TYR A 362 -21.18 8.62 -2.18
C TYR A 362 -21.05 7.23 -2.80
N HIS A 363 -21.25 7.18 -4.11
CA HIS A 363 -21.18 5.94 -4.89
C HIS A 363 -20.08 5.96 -5.96
N GLY A 364 -19.27 7.03 -5.98
CA GLY A 364 -18.17 7.23 -6.92
C GLY A 364 -18.40 8.33 -7.96
N ASP A 365 -17.44 8.45 -8.89
CA ASP A 365 -17.23 9.68 -9.66
C ASP A 365 -17.59 9.56 -11.15
N THR A 366 -18.10 8.41 -11.60
CA THR A 366 -18.68 8.28 -12.95
C THR A 366 -20.08 8.88 -13.00
N PHE A 367 -20.54 9.35 -14.17
CA PHE A 367 -21.81 10.10 -14.25
C PHE A 367 -23.02 9.38 -13.65
N GLY A 368 -23.12 8.05 -13.84
CA GLY A 368 -24.23 7.29 -13.26
C GLY A 368 -24.12 7.16 -11.74
N ALA A 369 -22.92 6.89 -11.24
CA ALA A 369 -22.64 6.86 -9.80
C ALA A 369 -22.88 8.23 -9.13
N MET A 370 -22.43 9.32 -9.77
CA MET A 370 -22.64 10.68 -9.29
C MET A 370 -24.13 11.04 -9.23
N SER A 371 -24.94 10.58 -10.19
CA SER A 371 -26.38 10.86 -10.24
C SER A 371 -27.15 10.28 -9.04
N VAL A 372 -26.66 9.19 -8.45
CA VAL A 372 -27.22 8.61 -7.21
C VAL A 372 -26.41 8.97 -5.95
N GLY A 373 -25.28 9.66 -6.09
CA GLY A 373 -24.53 10.28 -4.98
C GLY A 373 -25.12 11.64 -4.56
N GLY A 374 -24.59 12.22 -3.49
CA GLY A 374 -25.09 13.43 -2.85
C GLY A 374 -23.96 14.23 -2.24
N THR A 375 -23.29 15.05 -3.05
CA THR A 375 -22.30 16.02 -2.58
C THR A 375 -22.32 17.23 -3.51
N GLU A 376 -23.17 18.21 -3.21
CA GLU A 376 -23.32 19.44 -4.00
C GLU A 376 -21.96 20.14 -4.22
N GLY A 377 -21.02 19.99 -3.28
CA GLY A 377 -19.66 20.51 -3.36
C GLY A 377 -18.73 19.83 -4.39
N PHE A 378 -18.85 18.51 -4.62
CA PHE A 378 -17.97 17.79 -5.55
C PHE A 378 -18.52 17.77 -6.96
N HIS A 379 -19.84 17.61 -7.08
CA HIS A 379 -20.46 17.25 -8.34
C HIS A 379 -21.30 18.38 -8.96
N GLY A 380 -21.39 19.54 -8.31
CA GLY A 380 -22.17 20.70 -8.77
C GLY A 380 -21.92 21.05 -10.25
N PRO A 381 -20.66 21.19 -10.71
CA PRO A 381 -20.35 21.47 -12.11
C PRO A 381 -20.82 20.41 -13.12
N PHE A 382 -21.08 19.18 -12.65
CA PHE A 382 -21.50 18.04 -13.48
C PHE A 382 -23.00 17.77 -13.46
N SER A 383 -23.77 18.53 -12.66
CA SER A 383 -25.24 18.36 -12.56
C SER A 383 -25.98 18.35 -13.90
N PRO A 384 -25.60 19.10 -14.97
CA PRO A 384 -26.29 19.01 -16.26
C PRO A 384 -26.15 17.68 -17.00
N PHE A 385 -25.20 16.82 -16.59
CA PHE A 385 -24.93 15.51 -17.20
C PHE A 385 -25.44 14.34 -16.35
N GLN A 386 -26.04 14.63 -15.20
CA GLN A 386 -26.58 13.63 -14.28
C GLN A 386 -28.05 13.36 -14.58
N PHE A 387 -28.49 12.12 -14.37
CA PHE A 387 -29.91 11.79 -14.40
C PHE A 387 -30.57 12.14 -13.06
N GLU A 388 -31.88 12.38 -13.09
CA GLU A 388 -32.65 12.67 -11.87
C GLU A 388 -32.74 11.43 -10.96
N SER A 389 -32.42 11.61 -9.68
CA SER A 389 -32.70 10.63 -8.63
C SER A 389 -33.44 11.29 -7.47
N LEU A 390 -34.35 10.54 -6.84
CA LEU A 390 -35.00 10.97 -5.61
C LEU A 390 -34.03 10.81 -4.44
N LYS A 391 -34.09 11.75 -3.50
CA LYS A 391 -33.29 11.76 -2.29
C LYS A 391 -34.16 11.68 -1.06
N ILE A 392 -33.70 10.93 -0.06
CA ILE A 392 -34.27 10.93 1.30
C ILE A 392 -33.18 11.26 2.30
N LYS A 393 -33.52 12.05 3.31
CA LYS A 393 -32.69 12.29 4.48
C LYS A 393 -32.43 10.97 5.22
N PRO A 394 -31.16 10.57 5.44
CA PRO A 394 -30.85 9.42 6.27
C PRO A 394 -31.01 9.75 7.75
N VAL A 395 -31.28 8.73 8.58
CA VAL A 395 -31.20 8.86 10.04
C VAL A 395 -29.88 8.28 10.52
N THR A 396 -29.10 9.09 11.22
CA THR A 396 -27.83 8.70 11.82
C THR A 396 -27.98 8.37 13.30
N ALA A 397 -27.17 7.45 13.83
CA ALA A 397 -27.16 7.07 15.24
C ALA A 397 -26.65 8.19 16.16
N HIS A 398 -26.06 9.24 15.58
CA HIS A 398 -25.53 10.43 16.22
C HIS A 398 -25.92 11.68 15.41
N PRO A 399 -25.99 12.89 15.99
CA PRO A 399 -26.03 14.14 15.24
C PRO A 399 -24.95 14.23 14.15
N SER A 400 -25.33 14.72 12.97
CA SER A 400 -24.45 14.93 11.82
C SER A 400 -24.91 16.13 10.98
N ALA A 401 -24.12 16.56 9.99
CA ALA A 401 -24.51 17.66 9.10
C ALA A 401 -25.80 17.37 8.32
N ILE A 402 -25.97 16.13 7.86
CA ILE A 402 -27.13 15.69 7.08
C ILE A 402 -28.31 15.24 7.96
N CYS A 403 -28.07 14.92 9.23
CA CYS A 403 -29.11 14.58 10.20
C CYS A 403 -28.77 15.17 11.58
N PRO A 404 -28.96 16.48 11.79
CA PRO A 404 -28.64 17.16 13.05
C PRO A 404 -29.33 16.57 14.28
N GLU A 405 -30.52 16.02 14.10
CA GLU A 405 -31.35 15.41 15.15
C GLU A 405 -30.89 13.99 15.52
N GLY A 406 -30.01 13.38 14.71
CA GLY A 406 -29.59 11.99 14.87
C GLY A 406 -30.77 11.03 15.06
N ALA A 407 -30.65 10.11 16.01
CA ALA A 407 -31.66 9.07 16.27
C ALA A 407 -33.04 9.62 16.69
N ALA A 408 -33.13 10.88 17.13
CA ALA A 408 -34.41 11.50 17.48
C ALA A 408 -35.33 11.72 16.26
N ALA A 409 -34.77 11.78 15.05
CA ALA A 409 -35.55 11.89 13.82
C ALA A 409 -36.19 10.57 13.34
N ARG A 410 -35.83 9.42 13.95
CA ARG A 410 -36.18 8.07 13.47
C ARG A 410 -37.64 7.91 13.06
N GLU A 411 -38.57 8.17 13.98
CA GLU A 411 -39.99 7.93 13.71
C GLU A 411 -40.51 8.85 12.60
N THR A 412 -40.18 10.13 12.67
CA THR A 412 -40.59 11.13 11.68
C THR A 412 -40.09 10.78 10.27
N GLU A 413 -38.83 10.37 10.12
CA GLU A 413 -38.27 10.02 8.81
C GLU A 413 -38.80 8.67 8.30
N ILE A 414 -39.12 7.71 9.17
CA ILE A 414 -39.82 6.48 8.77
C ILE A 414 -41.21 6.80 8.21
N GLN A 415 -41.96 7.73 8.82
CA GLN A 415 -43.28 8.12 8.31
C GLN A 415 -43.17 8.84 6.96
N LYS A 416 -42.16 9.71 6.77
CA LYS A 416 -41.87 10.32 5.47
C LYS A 416 -41.49 9.28 4.41
N LEU A 417 -40.70 8.27 4.76
CA LEU A 417 -40.40 7.15 3.88
C LEU A 417 -41.67 6.42 3.42
N LYS A 418 -42.56 6.07 4.36
CA LYS A 418 -43.84 5.42 4.01
C LYS A 418 -44.68 6.28 3.07
N ALA A 419 -44.75 7.59 3.31
CA ALA A 419 -45.48 8.52 2.45
C ALA A 419 -44.88 8.61 1.05
N LEU A 420 -43.54 8.66 0.94
CA LEU A 420 -42.82 8.68 -0.34
C LEU A 420 -43.07 7.40 -1.15
N PHE A 421 -42.94 6.23 -0.53
CA PHE A 421 -43.18 4.96 -1.23
C PHE A 421 -44.65 4.80 -1.64
N SER A 422 -45.59 5.30 -0.83
CA SER A 422 -47.01 5.31 -1.18
C SER A 422 -47.31 6.20 -2.39
N SER A 423 -46.60 7.33 -2.54
CA SER A 423 -46.85 8.28 -3.63
C SER A 423 -46.12 7.93 -4.93
N CYS A 424 -44.85 7.56 -4.87
CA CYS A 424 -44.00 7.36 -6.06
C CYS A 424 -43.19 6.06 -6.04
N GLY A 425 -43.42 5.12 -5.11
CA GLY A 425 -42.69 3.85 -5.05
C GLY A 425 -42.80 2.98 -6.31
N HIS A 426 -43.89 3.14 -7.07
CA HIS A 426 -44.11 2.48 -8.35
C HIS A 426 -43.24 3.06 -9.49
N GLU A 427 -42.67 4.26 -9.32
CA GLU A 427 -41.72 4.87 -10.26
C GLU A 427 -40.27 4.46 -9.97
N LEU A 428 -40.01 3.78 -8.85
CA LEU A 428 -38.65 3.45 -8.42
C LEU A 428 -38.16 2.14 -9.02
N ALA A 429 -37.06 2.20 -9.75
CA ALA A 429 -36.32 1.04 -10.25
C ALA A 429 -35.48 0.37 -9.15
N ALA A 430 -34.90 1.15 -8.22
CA ALA A 430 -34.19 0.65 -7.05
C ALA A 430 -34.04 1.72 -5.96
N VAL A 431 -33.73 1.25 -4.75
CA VAL A 431 -33.07 2.05 -3.71
C VAL A 431 -31.59 1.71 -3.70
N VAL A 432 -30.70 2.70 -3.65
CA VAL A 432 -29.25 2.50 -3.51
C VAL A 432 -28.71 3.27 -2.30
N LEU A 433 -27.89 2.62 -1.49
CA LEU A 433 -27.28 3.23 -0.31
C LEU A 433 -26.03 2.48 0.16
N GLU A 434 -25.18 3.19 0.91
CA GLU A 434 -24.11 2.59 1.71
C GLU A 434 -24.74 1.99 3.00
N PRO A 435 -24.62 0.68 3.29
CA PRO A 435 -25.17 0.13 4.52
C PRO A 435 -24.30 0.46 5.73
N MET A 436 -24.92 0.64 6.90
CA MET A 436 -24.30 0.97 8.20
C MET A 436 -23.56 2.31 8.29
N VAL A 437 -22.74 2.69 7.31
CA VAL A 437 -21.89 3.89 7.36
C VAL A 437 -21.84 4.59 5.99
N GLN A 438 -22.17 5.88 5.95
CA GLN A 438 -21.82 6.75 4.82
C GLN A 438 -20.40 7.28 5.02
N GLY A 439 -19.45 6.75 4.24
CA GLY A 439 -18.02 7.00 4.44
C GLY A 439 -17.65 8.44 4.10
N ALA A 440 -17.90 8.86 2.86
CA ALA A 440 -17.47 10.16 2.35
C ALA A 440 -18.22 11.36 2.98
N SER A 441 -19.40 11.14 3.55
CA SER A 441 -20.20 12.16 4.25
C SER A 441 -19.71 12.44 5.67
N GLY A 442 -18.46 12.07 5.97
CA GLY A 442 -17.90 12.14 7.31
C GLY A 442 -18.27 10.93 8.14
N MET A 443 -18.07 9.69 7.66
CA MET A 443 -18.22 8.47 8.46
C MET A 443 -19.53 8.40 9.28
N ASN A 444 -20.65 8.82 8.69
CA ASN A 444 -21.94 8.91 9.39
C ASN A 444 -22.51 7.51 9.58
N MET A 445 -22.73 7.10 10.84
CA MET A 445 -23.26 5.78 11.16
C MET A 445 -24.78 5.82 11.18
N HIS A 446 -25.43 4.95 10.42
CA HIS A 446 -26.88 4.89 10.33
C HIS A 446 -27.54 4.37 11.61
N ASP A 447 -28.73 4.88 11.92
CA ASP A 447 -29.63 4.23 12.86
C ASP A 447 -30.14 2.91 12.26
N LEU A 448 -29.88 1.79 12.93
CA LEU A 448 -30.18 0.46 12.39
C LEU A 448 -31.68 0.21 12.23
N THR A 449 -32.51 0.79 13.11
CA THR A 449 -33.96 0.63 13.04
C THR A 449 -34.51 1.33 11.81
N TRP A 450 -34.04 2.55 11.53
CA TRP A 450 -34.38 3.28 10.32
C TRP A 450 -33.89 2.54 9.06
N LEU A 451 -32.64 2.08 9.04
CA LEU A 451 -32.06 1.34 7.90
C LEU A 451 -32.89 0.09 7.58
N ARG A 452 -33.22 -0.72 8.60
CA ARG A 452 -34.08 -1.91 8.46
C ARG A 452 -35.47 -1.55 7.94
N SER A 453 -36.04 -0.44 8.42
CA SER A 453 -37.35 0.04 8.00
C SER A 453 -37.36 0.47 6.54
N LEU A 454 -36.33 1.19 6.08
CA LEU A 454 -36.17 1.57 4.67
C LEU A 454 -36.18 0.34 3.75
N VAL A 455 -35.38 -0.69 4.09
CA VAL A 455 -35.32 -1.91 3.28
C VAL A 455 -36.64 -2.68 3.30
N ALA A 456 -37.28 -2.80 4.47
CA ALA A 456 -38.59 -3.46 4.57
C ALA A 456 -39.64 -2.75 3.70
N ILE A 457 -39.74 -1.42 3.80
CA ILE A 457 -40.67 -0.61 3.01
C ILE A 457 -40.39 -0.76 1.50
N ALA A 458 -39.12 -0.75 1.09
CA ALA A 458 -38.75 -0.94 -0.31
C ALA A 458 -39.18 -2.32 -0.83
N LYS A 459 -38.92 -3.38 -0.05
CA LYS A 459 -39.32 -4.75 -0.40
C LYS A 459 -40.84 -4.91 -0.47
N ASP A 460 -41.60 -4.30 0.43
CA ASP A 460 -43.07 -4.31 0.41
C ASP A 460 -43.63 -3.70 -0.89
N HIS A 461 -42.91 -2.75 -1.50
CA HIS A 461 -43.26 -2.11 -2.77
C HIS A 461 -42.60 -2.76 -4.00
N GLN A 462 -41.97 -3.92 -3.80
CA GLN A 462 -41.22 -4.65 -4.84
C GLN A 462 -40.11 -3.82 -5.50
N VAL A 463 -39.55 -2.86 -4.77
CA VAL A 463 -38.41 -2.05 -5.21
C VAL A 463 -37.13 -2.76 -4.73
N PRO A 464 -36.24 -3.21 -5.63
CA PRO A 464 -35.00 -3.86 -5.23
C PRO A 464 -34.07 -2.90 -4.49
N VAL A 465 -33.31 -3.44 -3.54
CA VAL A 465 -32.34 -2.67 -2.75
C VAL A 465 -30.92 -3.03 -3.18
N ILE A 466 -30.12 -2.01 -3.46
CA ILE A 466 -28.70 -2.09 -3.77
C ILE A 466 -27.92 -1.57 -2.57
N PHE A 467 -27.10 -2.42 -1.97
CA PHE A 467 -26.12 -2.00 -0.98
C PHE A 467 -24.76 -1.79 -1.62
N ASP A 468 -24.27 -0.57 -1.51
CA ASP A 468 -22.91 -0.21 -1.85
C ASP A 468 -21.97 -0.56 -0.70
N GLU A 469 -21.44 -1.78 -0.74
CA GLU A 469 -20.46 -2.31 0.22
C GLU A 469 -19.01 -2.12 -0.26
N VAL A 470 -18.77 -1.21 -1.21
CA VAL A 470 -17.43 -0.85 -1.68
C VAL A 470 -16.56 -0.38 -0.52
N PHE A 471 -17.14 0.36 0.43
CA PHE A 471 -16.43 0.81 1.63
C PHE A 471 -16.61 -0.14 2.82
N THR A 472 -17.84 -0.58 3.08
CA THR A 472 -18.23 -1.20 4.36
C THR A 472 -18.06 -2.71 4.40
N GLY A 473 -17.94 -3.35 3.24
CA GLY A 473 -17.72 -4.78 3.11
C GLY A 473 -16.32 -5.22 3.53
N LEU A 474 -16.15 -6.54 3.52
CA LEU A 474 -14.89 -7.26 3.77
C LEU A 474 -14.26 -6.88 5.12
N GLY A 475 -15.01 -7.06 6.21
CA GLY A 475 -14.48 -6.89 7.56
C GLY A 475 -14.44 -5.44 8.06
N ARG A 476 -14.63 -4.43 7.21
CA ARG A 476 -14.48 -3.03 7.61
C ARG A 476 -15.38 -2.65 8.78
N CYS A 477 -16.64 -3.05 8.73
CA CYS A 477 -17.61 -2.82 9.80
C CYS A 477 -17.62 -3.90 10.89
N GLY A 478 -16.66 -4.83 10.93
CA GLY A 478 -16.58 -5.90 11.94
C GLY A 478 -17.40 -7.16 11.61
N ALA A 479 -17.78 -7.33 10.35
CA ALA A 479 -18.37 -8.54 9.78
C ALA A 479 -17.90 -8.67 8.33
N TRP A 480 -18.05 -9.84 7.71
CA TRP A 480 -17.72 -10.02 6.29
C TRP A 480 -18.45 -9.01 5.42
N PHE A 481 -19.74 -8.79 5.67
CA PHE A 481 -20.51 -7.75 5.01
C PHE A 481 -21.33 -6.95 6.03
N ALA A 482 -21.46 -5.65 5.79
CA ALA A 482 -22.19 -4.74 6.64
C ALA A 482 -23.69 -5.11 6.72
N TYR A 483 -24.28 -5.65 5.66
CA TYR A 483 -25.67 -6.13 5.68
C TYR A 483 -25.90 -7.27 6.71
N GLN A 484 -24.91 -8.15 6.88
CA GLN A 484 -24.97 -9.25 7.86
C GLN A 484 -24.98 -8.68 9.27
N LYS A 485 -24.11 -7.70 9.56
CA LYS A 485 -24.10 -7.00 10.86
C LYS A 485 -25.36 -6.16 11.07
N ALA A 486 -25.88 -5.54 10.01
CA ALA A 486 -27.12 -4.80 10.03
C ALA A 486 -28.34 -5.71 10.26
N GLY A 487 -28.23 -7.02 9.99
CA GLY A 487 -29.33 -7.96 10.08
C GLY A 487 -30.45 -7.64 9.09
N VAL A 488 -30.10 -7.15 7.90
CA VAL A 488 -31.05 -6.84 6.83
C VAL A 488 -30.43 -7.06 5.46
N GLU A 489 -31.16 -7.75 4.61
CA GLU A 489 -30.67 -8.26 3.34
C GLU A 489 -31.04 -7.35 2.16
N PRO A 490 -30.09 -6.95 1.29
CA PRO A 490 -30.38 -6.31 0.01
C PRO A 490 -30.71 -7.34 -1.09
N ASP A 491 -30.95 -6.87 -2.31
CA ASP A 491 -31.08 -7.72 -3.51
C ASP A 491 -29.80 -7.75 -4.36
N ILE A 492 -28.99 -6.69 -4.25
CA ILE A 492 -27.74 -6.48 -4.97
C ILE A 492 -26.71 -5.94 -3.98
N ILE A 493 -25.47 -6.43 -4.03
CA ILE A 493 -24.32 -5.84 -3.33
C ILE A 493 -23.21 -5.45 -4.31
N CYS A 494 -22.54 -4.34 -4.04
CA CYS A 494 -21.36 -3.89 -4.77
C CYS A 494 -20.12 -3.96 -3.88
N LEU A 495 -19.01 -4.51 -4.35
CA LEU A 495 -17.76 -4.66 -3.60
C LEU A 495 -16.58 -4.15 -4.43
N ALA A 496 -15.58 -3.56 -3.78
CA ALA A 496 -14.28 -3.18 -4.38
C ALA A 496 -13.25 -3.01 -3.26
N LYS A 497 -12.34 -2.02 -3.35
CA LYS A 497 -11.42 -1.57 -2.29
C LYS A 497 -10.70 -2.74 -1.59
N GLY A 498 -11.22 -3.17 -0.42
CA GLY A 498 -10.68 -4.27 0.36
C GLY A 498 -10.63 -5.61 -0.37
N LEU A 499 -11.35 -5.77 -1.49
CA LEU A 499 -11.44 -7.00 -2.27
C LEU A 499 -10.08 -7.54 -2.71
N THR A 500 -9.14 -6.66 -3.04
CA THR A 500 -7.76 -7.01 -3.43
C THR A 500 -6.73 -6.61 -2.37
N GLY A 501 -7.19 -6.29 -1.15
CA GLY A 501 -6.35 -5.80 -0.08
C GLY A 501 -5.68 -4.45 -0.40
N GLY A 502 -6.21 -3.69 -1.36
CA GLY A 502 -5.64 -2.43 -1.84
C GLY A 502 -4.52 -2.56 -2.87
N ASN A 503 -4.26 -3.75 -3.42
CA ASN A 503 -3.14 -3.96 -4.34
C ASN A 503 -3.47 -3.63 -5.80
N LEU A 504 -4.69 -3.97 -6.27
CA LEU A 504 -5.09 -3.84 -7.67
C LEU A 504 -6.55 -3.43 -7.81
N PRO A 505 -6.94 -2.71 -8.88
CA PRO A 505 -8.33 -2.34 -9.12
C PRO A 505 -9.15 -3.59 -9.52
N LEU A 506 -10.14 -3.91 -8.69
CA LEU A 506 -11.17 -4.91 -8.99
C LEU A 506 -12.42 -4.57 -8.22
N ALA A 507 -13.57 -4.74 -8.85
CA ALA A 507 -14.86 -4.64 -8.22
C ALA A 507 -15.81 -5.71 -8.72
N VAL A 508 -16.85 -5.97 -7.95
CA VAL A 508 -17.93 -6.88 -8.33
C VAL A 508 -19.29 -6.33 -7.96
N THR A 509 -20.28 -6.65 -8.78
CA THR A 509 -21.70 -6.52 -8.45
C THR A 509 -22.26 -7.93 -8.32
N MET A 510 -22.78 -8.27 -7.14
CA MET A 510 -23.35 -9.58 -6.88
C MET A 510 -24.86 -9.48 -6.75
N THR A 511 -25.58 -10.44 -7.31
CA THR A 511 -27.05 -10.44 -7.35
C THR A 511 -27.62 -11.80 -6.97
N THR A 512 -28.87 -11.79 -6.53
CA THR A 512 -29.65 -13.02 -6.31
C THR A 512 -29.97 -13.74 -7.63
N ASP A 513 -30.20 -15.05 -7.58
CA ASP A 513 -30.68 -15.80 -8.75
C ASP A 513 -31.99 -15.21 -9.32
N ARG A 514 -32.90 -14.77 -8.43
CA ARG A 514 -34.18 -14.16 -8.82
C ARG A 514 -34.01 -12.98 -9.79
N ILE A 515 -32.95 -12.18 -9.60
CA ILE A 515 -32.63 -11.07 -10.50
C ILE A 515 -32.04 -11.59 -11.81
N PHE A 516 -31.07 -12.50 -11.74
CA PHE A 516 -30.42 -13.05 -12.93
C PHE A 516 -31.40 -13.73 -13.89
N GLU A 517 -32.40 -14.44 -13.37
CA GLU A 517 -33.46 -15.07 -14.18
C GLU A 517 -34.28 -14.06 -15.02
N GLN A 518 -34.24 -12.76 -14.70
CA GLN A 518 -34.90 -11.72 -15.51
C GLN A 518 -34.14 -11.36 -16.78
N PHE A 519 -32.88 -11.80 -16.89
CA PHE A 519 -31.99 -11.62 -18.03
C PHE A 519 -31.76 -12.94 -18.79
N TYR A 520 -32.00 -14.08 -18.14
CA TYR A 520 -31.82 -15.41 -18.71
C TYR A 520 -32.94 -15.73 -19.71
N SER A 521 -32.63 -15.63 -21.00
CA SER A 521 -33.63 -15.65 -22.08
C SER A 521 -32.99 -15.99 -23.44
N ASP A 522 -33.74 -16.66 -24.32
CA ASP A 522 -33.33 -16.90 -25.72
C ASP A 522 -33.25 -15.61 -26.55
N ASP A 523 -34.03 -14.59 -26.17
CA ASP A 523 -33.89 -13.25 -26.76
C ASP A 523 -32.62 -12.56 -26.26
N LYS A 524 -31.58 -12.57 -27.12
CA LYS A 524 -30.29 -11.93 -26.86
C LYS A 524 -30.39 -10.46 -26.51
N ARG A 525 -31.47 -9.74 -26.86
CA ARG A 525 -31.65 -8.32 -26.50
C ARG A 525 -31.88 -8.12 -25.00
N LYS A 526 -32.26 -9.17 -24.27
CA LYS A 526 -32.42 -9.14 -22.81
C LYS A 526 -31.11 -9.30 -22.03
N ALA A 527 -30.00 -9.64 -22.70
CA ALA A 527 -28.70 -9.69 -22.07
C ALA A 527 -28.30 -8.33 -21.49
N LEU A 528 -27.51 -8.35 -20.42
CA LEU A 528 -26.91 -7.14 -19.86
C LEU A 528 -25.74 -6.72 -20.75
N TYR A 529 -25.98 -5.78 -21.67
CA TYR A 529 -24.92 -5.18 -22.49
C TYR A 529 -24.17 -4.12 -21.68
N HIS A 530 -23.28 -4.59 -20.82
CA HIS A 530 -22.28 -3.84 -20.08
C HIS A 530 -21.03 -4.72 -20.00
N GLY A 531 -19.85 -4.13 -20.08
CA GLY A 531 -18.59 -4.85 -19.96
C GLY A 531 -17.42 -3.94 -20.30
N HIS A 532 -16.29 -4.14 -19.64
CA HIS A 532 -15.06 -3.39 -19.84
C HIS A 532 -13.98 -4.32 -20.38
N THR A 533 -12.93 -3.74 -20.96
CA THR A 533 -11.79 -4.51 -21.50
C THR A 533 -11.22 -5.45 -20.45
N TYR A 534 -11.03 -4.98 -19.21
CA TYR A 534 -10.41 -5.73 -18.12
C TYR A 534 -11.41 -6.45 -17.18
N THR A 535 -12.67 -6.59 -17.60
CA THR A 535 -13.68 -7.37 -16.83
C THR A 535 -13.09 -8.74 -16.45
N ALA A 536 -13.10 -9.02 -15.14
CA ALA A 536 -12.53 -10.22 -14.53
C ALA A 536 -11.03 -10.44 -14.80
N ASN A 537 -10.20 -9.38 -14.84
CA ASN A 537 -8.76 -9.54 -15.05
C ASN A 537 -8.14 -10.62 -14.15
N ALA A 538 -7.38 -11.54 -14.76
CA ALA A 538 -6.88 -12.74 -14.09
C ALA A 538 -5.93 -12.42 -12.92
N ILE A 539 -5.03 -11.44 -13.10
CA ILE A 539 -4.09 -10.97 -12.07
C ILE A 539 -4.85 -10.37 -10.89
N CYS A 540 -5.85 -9.51 -11.16
CA CYS A 540 -6.69 -8.93 -10.13
C CYS A 540 -7.47 -10.01 -9.35
N CYS A 541 -8.01 -11.03 -10.04
CA CYS A 541 -8.70 -12.14 -9.39
C CYS A 541 -7.76 -12.99 -8.53
N ALA A 542 -6.50 -13.18 -8.94
CA ALA A 542 -5.49 -13.86 -8.14
C ALA A 542 -5.17 -13.07 -6.86
N ALA A 543 -4.97 -11.76 -6.97
CA ALA A 543 -4.76 -10.88 -5.81
C ALA A 543 -5.95 -10.90 -4.84
N ALA A 544 -7.18 -10.89 -5.36
CA ALA A 544 -8.39 -10.99 -4.54
C ALA A 544 -8.53 -12.34 -3.83
N ASN A 545 -8.25 -13.46 -4.51
CA ASN A 545 -8.24 -14.77 -3.85
C ASN A 545 -7.17 -14.85 -2.74
N ALA A 546 -5.95 -14.38 -3.01
CA ALA A 546 -4.90 -14.34 -1.99
C ALA A 546 -5.26 -13.42 -0.82
N THR A 547 -5.95 -12.31 -1.08
CA THR A 547 -6.51 -11.44 -0.04
C THR A 547 -7.47 -12.21 0.86
N LEU A 548 -8.46 -12.91 0.28
CA LEU A 548 -9.41 -13.69 1.06
C LEU A 548 -8.74 -14.83 1.84
N ASP A 549 -7.69 -15.46 1.31
CA ASP A 549 -6.89 -16.46 2.03
C ASP A 549 -6.25 -15.87 3.30
N ILE A 550 -5.75 -14.63 3.23
CA ILE A 550 -5.20 -13.92 4.39
C ILE A 550 -6.31 -13.61 5.41
N TYR A 551 -7.47 -13.13 4.94
CA TYR A 551 -8.62 -12.85 5.83
C TYR A 551 -9.03 -14.07 6.66
N GLU A 552 -9.14 -15.22 6.00
CA GLU A 552 -9.53 -16.48 6.63
C GLU A 552 -8.45 -17.01 7.57
N ARG A 553 -7.18 -17.00 7.13
CA ARG A 553 -6.05 -17.54 7.90
C ARG A 553 -5.74 -16.72 9.15
N GLU A 554 -5.85 -15.39 9.06
CA GLU A 554 -5.52 -14.47 10.16
C GLU A 554 -6.75 -14.03 10.97
N ASP A 555 -7.94 -14.59 10.68
CA ASP A 555 -9.21 -14.30 11.33
C ASP A 555 -9.50 -12.78 11.43
N LEU A 556 -9.38 -12.10 10.30
CA LEU A 556 -9.41 -10.64 10.26
C LEU A 556 -10.78 -10.05 10.61
N ILE A 557 -11.85 -10.85 10.51
CA ILE A 557 -13.19 -10.45 10.97
C ILE A 557 -13.21 -10.32 12.49
N LYS A 558 -12.69 -11.32 13.20
CA LYS A 558 -12.52 -11.24 14.65
C LYS A 558 -11.60 -10.08 15.04
N ARG A 559 -10.49 -9.91 14.33
CA ARG A 559 -9.57 -8.80 14.59
C ARG A 559 -10.23 -7.43 14.44
N SER A 560 -11.09 -7.25 13.44
CA SER A 560 -11.87 -6.01 13.28
C SER A 560 -12.78 -5.71 14.49
N ALA A 561 -13.39 -6.74 15.09
CA ALA A 561 -14.20 -6.58 16.31
C ALA A 561 -13.34 -6.24 17.55
N GLU A 562 -12.12 -6.77 17.65
CA GLU A 562 -11.16 -6.40 18.69
C GLU A 562 -10.72 -4.94 18.57
N ILE A 563 -10.42 -4.48 17.35
CA ILE A 563 -10.11 -3.07 17.06
C ILE A 563 -11.29 -2.17 17.46
N GLU A 564 -12.53 -2.55 17.13
CA GLU A 564 -13.73 -1.81 17.53
C GLU A 564 -13.81 -1.62 19.06
N SER A 565 -13.50 -2.68 19.82
CA SER A 565 -13.47 -2.64 21.28
C SER A 565 -12.42 -1.66 21.82
N ARG A 566 -11.22 -1.65 21.21
CA ARG A 566 -10.15 -0.70 21.54
C ARG A 566 -10.56 0.75 21.22
N PHE A 567 -11.18 0.99 20.08
CA PHE A 567 -11.70 2.30 19.69
C PHE A 567 -12.78 2.81 20.64
N LYS A 568 -13.76 1.99 20.99
CA LYS A 568 -14.80 2.36 21.97
C LYS A 568 -14.22 2.68 23.34
N SER A 569 -13.21 1.90 23.77
CA SER A 569 -12.51 2.16 25.03
C SER A 569 -11.76 3.48 25.00
N TRP A 570 -11.08 3.79 23.89
CA TRP A 570 -10.38 5.06 23.70
C TRP A 570 -11.34 6.26 23.69
N ILE A 571 -12.46 6.18 22.97
CA ILE A 571 -13.50 7.22 22.97
C ILE A 571 -13.97 7.49 24.41
N LYS A 572 -14.33 6.44 25.16
CA LYS A 572 -14.81 6.57 26.54
C LYS A 572 -13.81 7.28 27.46
N GLN A 573 -12.51 7.10 27.21
CA GLN A 573 -11.45 7.70 28.01
C GLN A 573 -11.16 9.16 27.63
N HIS A 574 -11.23 9.50 26.34
CA HIS A 574 -10.68 10.75 25.81
C HIS A 574 -11.74 11.75 25.30
N GLU A 575 -13.00 11.33 25.10
CA GLU A 575 -14.03 12.19 24.49
C GLU A 575 -14.23 13.50 25.27
N ALA A 576 -14.41 13.42 26.59
CA ALA A 576 -14.64 14.59 27.42
C ALA A 576 -13.39 15.48 27.56
N GLU A 577 -12.21 14.88 27.74
CA GLU A 577 -10.97 15.64 27.98
C GLU A 577 -10.38 16.29 26.72
N LEU A 578 -10.60 15.68 25.54
CA LEU A 578 -10.19 16.24 24.25
C LEU A 578 -11.30 17.08 23.60
N GLY A 579 -12.51 17.08 24.17
CA GLY A 579 -13.67 17.75 23.60
C GLY A 579 -14.11 17.18 22.25
N LEU A 580 -13.93 15.87 22.03
CA LEU A 580 -14.31 15.22 20.77
C LEU A 580 -15.82 15.34 20.58
N ALA A 581 -16.25 15.87 19.43
CA ALA A 581 -17.67 15.97 19.13
C ALA A 581 -18.11 14.77 18.29
N GLN A 582 -19.22 14.13 18.69
CA GLN A 582 -19.82 13.01 17.96
C GLN A 582 -18.84 11.85 17.69
N ALA A 583 -18.02 11.50 18.69
CA ALA A 583 -17.05 10.42 18.54
C ALA A 583 -17.77 9.08 18.36
N ARG A 584 -17.32 8.29 17.38
CA ARG A 584 -18.04 7.10 16.90
C ARG A 584 -17.07 6.03 16.41
N ALA A 585 -17.44 4.76 16.64
CA ALA A 585 -16.64 3.62 16.23
C ALA A 585 -17.50 2.45 15.72
N MET A 586 -17.08 1.81 14.64
CA MET A 586 -17.71 0.62 14.06
C MET A 586 -16.67 -0.21 13.29
N GLY A 587 -16.46 -1.47 13.69
CA GLY A 587 -15.36 -2.28 13.18
C GLY A 587 -14.03 -1.54 13.31
N SER A 588 -13.29 -1.47 12.21
CA SER A 588 -12.02 -0.76 12.14
C SER A 588 -12.15 0.73 11.77
N ILE A 589 -13.31 1.34 11.99
CA ILE A 589 -13.57 2.77 11.74
C ILE A 589 -13.64 3.48 13.09
N LEU A 590 -12.81 4.51 13.26
CA LEU A 590 -12.91 5.51 14.33
C LEU A 590 -13.08 6.88 13.69
N ALA A 591 -14.05 7.67 14.14
CA ALA A 591 -14.27 9.03 13.64
C ALA A 591 -14.80 9.99 14.70
N TRP A 592 -14.58 11.28 14.52
CA TRP A 592 -15.12 12.36 15.35
C TRP A 592 -15.06 13.69 14.58
N GLU A 593 -15.86 14.66 14.99
CA GLU A 593 -15.73 16.03 14.52
C GLU A 593 -14.68 16.78 15.35
N ILE A 594 -13.82 17.56 14.69
CA ILE A 594 -12.76 18.32 15.36
C ILE A 594 -13.37 19.34 16.34
N PRO A 595 -12.86 19.46 17.58
CA PRO A 595 -13.42 20.38 18.57
C PRO A 595 -13.56 21.82 18.06
N GLY A 596 -14.75 22.41 18.22
CA GLY A 596 -15.05 23.79 17.82
C GLY A 596 -15.28 24.02 16.32
N SER A 597 -15.24 22.98 15.49
CA SER A 597 -15.33 23.13 14.02
C SER A 597 -16.75 22.97 13.42
N GLY A 598 -17.75 22.61 14.24
CA GLY A 598 -19.11 22.32 13.77
C GLY A 598 -19.32 20.84 13.41
N LEU A 599 -20.41 20.54 12.69
CA LEU A 599 -20.75 19.19 12.23
C LEU A 599 -20.53 19.10 10.71
N GLY A 600 -19.62 18.22 10.26
CA GLY A 600 -19.50 17.79 8.87
C GLY A 600 -19.49 18.88 7.79
N ASP A 601 -18.32 19.47 7.54
CA ASP A 601 -18.03 20.38 6.44
C ASP A 601 -16.74 19.95 5.76
N TYR A 602 -16.85 19.38 4.56
CA TYR A 602 -15.72 18.89 3.78
C TYR A 602 -14.72 19.99 3.41
N PHE A 603 -15.17 21.24 3.25
CA PHE A 603 -14.32 22.36 2.86
C PHE A 603 -13.76 23.13 4.05
N ASN A 604 -13.97 22.64 5.27
CA ASN A 604 -13.47 23.31 6.46
C ASN A 604 -11.94 23.45 6.40
N PRO A 605 -11.38 24.66 6.57
CA PRO A 605 -9.95 24.90 6.41
C PRO A 605 -9.07 24.18 7.44
N ILE A 606 -9.65 23.73 8.57
CA ILE A 606 -8.93 22.94 9.58
C ILE A 606 -8.35 21.64 9.00
N ALA A 607 -8.97 21.13 7.94
CA ALA A 607 -8.54 19.91 7.23
C ALA A 607 -7.09 19.99 6.76
N ALA A 608 -6.60 21.18 6.41
CA ALA A 608 -5.23 21.38 5.93
C ALA A 608 -4.17 21.22 7.04
N ARG A 609 -4.55 21.38 8.31
CA ARG A 609 -3.64 21.27 9.46
C ARG A 609 -3.46 19.85 9.96
N VAL A 610 -4.49 19.03 9.80
CA VAL A 610 -4.48 17.64 10.30
C VAL A 610 -3.29 16.84 9.79
N PRO A 611 -2.99 16.76 8.48
CA PRO A 611 -1.90 15.91 8.01
C PRO A 611 -0.54 16.41 8.50
N GLU A 612 -0.36 17.73 8.63
CA GLU A 612 0.86 18.35 9.12
C GLU A 612 1.11 18.00 10.59
N GLU A 613 0.10 18.13 11.45
CA GLU A 613 0.23 17.80 12.87
C GLU A 613 0.37 16.29 13.12
N ALA A 614 -0.45 15.48 12.43
CA ALA A 614 -0.42 14.02 12.57
C ALA A 614 0.96 13.43 12.22
N ARG A 615 1.60 13.98 11.18
CA ARG A 615 2.93 13.55 10.72
C ARG A 615 4.00 13.72 11.80
N LYS A 616 3.94 14.79 12.61
CA LYS A 616 4.87 15.01 13.74
C LYS A 616 4.80 13.88 14.77
N PHE A 617 3.68 13.17 14.83
CA PHE A 617 3.45 12.05 15.72
C PHE A 617 3.50 10.68 15.03
N GLY A 618 3.98 10.63 13.78
CA GLY A 618 4.19 9.39 13.05
C GLY A 618 2.94 8.84 12.36
N LEU A 619 1.92 9.66 12.09
CA LEU A 619 0.70 9.24 11.40
C LEU A 619 0.57 9.93 10.04
N PHE A 620 0.15 9.16 9.05
CA PHE A 620 -0.37 9.67 7.78
C PHE A 620 -1.89 9.67 7.84
N LEU A 621 -2.51 10.86 7.90
CA LEU A 621 -3.96 11.05 7.98
C LEU A 621 -4.44 11.96 6.84
N ARG A 622 -5.70 11.77 6.44
CA ARG A 622 -6.40 12.60 5.46
C ARG A 622 -7.84 12.81 5.94
N PRO A 623 -8.19 13.92 6.62
CA PRO A 623 -9.54 14.12 7.15
C PRO A 623 -10.58 14.31 6.04
N LEU A 624 -11.86 14.20 6.39
CA LEU A 624 -12.98 14.61 5.54
C LEU A 624 -13.45 15.99 6.00
N GLY A 625 -12.75 17.03 5.56
CA GLY A 625 -12.96 18.38 6.07
C GLY A 625 -12.67 18.47 7.56
N ASN A 626 -13.67 18.81 8.36
CA ASN A 626 -13.56 18.83 9.82
C ASN A 626 -13.87 17.49 10.51
N THR A 627 -14.25 16.45 9.77
CA THR A 627 -14.37 15.10 10.31
C THR A 627 -12.99 14.41 10.29
N MET A 628 -12.47 14.10 11.46
CA MET A 628 -11.33 13.22 11.63
C MET A 628 -11.77 11.77 11.56
N TYR A 629 -10.95 10.94 10.92
CA TYR A 629 -11.11 9.50 11.00
C TYR A 629 -9.76 8.81 11.05
N PHE A 630 -9.77 7.61 11.62
CA PHE A 630 -8.68 6.68 11.64
C PHE A 630 -9.19 5.29 11.28
N LEU A 631 -8.52 4.67 10.33
CA LEU A 631 -8.93 3.43 9.70
C LEU A 631 -7.65 2.66 9.30
N PRO A 632 -7.06 1.91 10.25
CA PRO A 632 -5.85 1.15 9.99
C PRO A 632 -6.16 -0.13 9.19
N ALA A 633 -5.11 -0.75 8.68
CA ALA A 633 -5.18 -2.14 8.24
C ALA A 633 -5.61 -3.03 9.42
N LEU A 634 -6.41 -4.07 9.14
CA LEU A 634 -6.88 -5.02 10.14
C LEU A 634 -5.73 -5.80 10.77
N THR A 635 -4.62 -5.97 10.06
CA THR A 635 -3.41 -6.66 10.53
C THR A 635 -2.55 -5.83 11.49
N ILE A 636 -2.94 -4.60 11.83
CA ILE A 636 -2.22 -3.77 12.80
C ILE A 636 -2.06 -4.50 14.14
N THR A 637 -0.86 -4.49 14.73
CA THR A 637 -0.66 -5.13 16.04
C THR A 637 -1.26 -4.31 17.17
N ASP A 638 -1.34 -4.89 18.38
CA ASP A 638 -1.84 -4.17 19.55
C ASP A 638 -0.89 -3.05 20.00
N GLU A 639 0.41 -3.24 19.84
CA GLU A 639 1.44 -2.24 20.11
C GLU A 639 1.33 -1.06 19.12
N GLU A 640 1.23 -1.37 17.83
CA GLU A 640 1.06 -0.38 16.77
C GLU A 640 -0.25 0.40 16.93
N LEU A 641 -1.35 -0.29 17.23
CA LEU A 641 -2.64 0.34 17.49
C LEU A 641 -2.57 1.26 18.73
N SER A 642 -1.90 0.82 19.79
CA SER A 642 -1.71 1.64 20.99
C SER A 642 -0.85 2.87 20.71
N PHE A 643 0.20 2.74 19.90
CA PHE A 643 0.99 3.86 19.40
C PHE A 643 0.12 4.84 18.61
N CYS A 644 -0.71 4.35 17.69
CA CYS A 644 -1.61 5.18 16.89
C CYS A 644 -2.59 5.96 17.77
N LEU A 645 -3.25 5.31 18.73
CA LEU A 645 -4.22 5.96 19.61
C LEU A 645 -3.59 7.10 20.44
N ASN A 646 -2.37 6.91 20.93
CA ASN A 646 -1.58 7.96 21.59
C ASN A 646 -1.22 9.10 20.62
N ALA A 647 -0.80 8.76 19.40
CA ALA A 647 -0.50 9.76 18.38
C ALA A 647 -1.74 10.57 17.95
N LEU A 648 -2.93 9.94 17.88
CA LEU A 648 -4.19 10.63 17.63
C LEU A 648 -4.54 11.61 18.75
N GLU A 649 -4.38 11.21 20.01
CA GLU A 649 -4.56 12.11 21.16
C GLU A 649 -3.69 13.36 21.04
N LYS A 650 -2.37 13.17 20.80
CA LYS A 650 -1.42 14.28 20.60
C LYS A 650 -1.80 15.17 19.42
N THR A 651 -2.24 14.56 18.33
CA THR A 651 -2.71 15.27 17.12
C THR A 651 -3.91 16.15 17.43
N VAL A 652 -4.91 15.64 18.15
CA VAL A 652 -6.09 16.42 18.55
C VAL A 652 -5.68 17.58 19.45
N ARG A 653 -4.85 17.35 20.47
CA ARG A 653 -4.37 18.43 21.36
C ARG A 653 -3.62 19.52 20.60
N ALA A 654 -2.78 19.14 19.63
CA ALA A 654 -2.06 20.09 18.78
C ALA A 654 -3.03 20.92 17.93
N ILE A 655 -4.01 20.30 17.28
CA ILE A 655 -4.99 21.01 16.46
C ILE A 655 -5.86 21.96 17.29
N SER A 656 -6.32 21.52 18.47
CA SER A 656 -7.15 22.35 19.36
C SER A 656 -6.44 23.62 19.83
N SER A 657 -5.10 23.61 19.91
CA SER A 657 -4.32 24.80 20.28
C SER A 657 -4.36 25.94 19.24
N TYR A 658 -4.79 25.65 18.00
CA TYR A 658 -4.97 26.68 16.97
C TYR A 658 -6.36 27.35 17.02
N ASN A 659 -7.32 26.76 17.75
CA ASN A 659 -8.68 27.26 17.91
C ASN A 659 -8.88 28.04 19.23
N ALA A 660 -7.88 28.06 20.11
CA ALA A 660 -7.82 28.87 21.33
C ALA A 660 -7.07 30.17 21.05
#